data_AF-A0A928H415-F1
#
_entry.id   AF-A0A928H415-F1
#
_cell.length_a   1.000
_cell.length_b   1.000
_cell.length_c   1.000
_cell.angle_alpha   90.00
_cell.angle_beta   90.00
_cell.angle_gamma   90.00
#
_symmetry.space_group_name_H-M   'P 1'
#
loop_
_entity.id
_entity.type
_entity.pdbx_description
1 polymer ?
#
loop_
_entity_poly.entity_id
_entity_poly.type
_entity_poly.pdbx_seq_one_letter_code
_entity_poly.pdbx_strand_id
1 'polypeptide(L)'
;MKFNELQIQSRQYALQGLVMGFLPLTVLACEIQHPYLAGLFGPWGQALSLLLGLMIPVLQISGIAMIFSKPHRGKLLVLAGMMLNTAILWFELINDALLTLFYAILSAGGLYYMFSARLYPAAKLTGKLQLNRFYGCCWGTLLLTLFSPLFAYKFEFFPLAVLINTFVGMVLLIPYLKIREFFHHPRLITALLGVVLIILLTETFTGGIVITALIFAVIALVLILRRKHADLQYLELILRHPARCLVLTFMALCAAGTLLLRTPIAMQENIPVIDAAFTAVSGACITGLTTIDVSKELTPVGRIFLLLLIQCGGLGIMTLATLALHALGKLSLNQELIFNEISGVEENDLSRNLRLIFSFTFIVELIGAFFLTWGFYSVHGNFAQALELGVFTSISAYCNAGIFPGEAGLSPYMNEGMLLLVIACQVVLGGVSPAVTFGLLDMRRKRQLPFISKLVLYSTGILLLTGAFFVLLFEWNGILGHLGITDKVINSIFLSASMRTAGFNAVDLLSMGVPAAMLTMALMFIGGSPGGTAGGIKTTTAAVLLFAFRAALRNEEQVVIGSRRVSHSSVLHALAVLVSAICVLFVLVLLLVSTQDISPGKLTFEAVSALSTVGLSLGITESLDVIGKIIIIIAMFVGRIGPLTLFLLLSDRHPGKTPGYPRIDIPLG
;
A
#
# COMPACT_ATOMS: atom_id res chain seq x y z
N MET A 1 23.43 32.22 9.12
CA MET A 1 23.99 30.85 9.24
C MET A 1 23.83 30.27 10.65
N LYS A 2 24.33 30.90 11.73
CA LYS A 2 24.21 30.38 13.12
C LYS A 2 22.77 30.05 13.60
N PHE A 3 21.74 30.79 13.16
CA PHE A 3 20.35 30.54 13.57
C PHE A 3 19.72 29.31 12.87
N ASN A 4 20.09 29.05 11.61
CA ASN A 4 19.66 27.86 10.87
C ASN A 4 20.40 26.60 11.35
N GLU A 5 21.69 26.71 11.69
CA GLU A 5 22.44 25.61 12.32
C GLU A 5 21.84 25.23 13.68
N LEU A 6 21.44 26.22 14.50
CA LEU A 6 20.78 25.97 15.79
C LEU A 6 19.39 25.34 15.64
N GLN A 7 18.63 25.69 14.60
CA GLN A 7 17.33 25.07 14.31
C GLN A 7 17.45 23.63 13.80
N ILE A 8 18.41 23.37 12.90
CA ILE A 8 18.70 22.02 12.39
C ILE A 8 19.19 21.13 13.54
N GLN A 9 20.06 21.64 14.41
CA GLN A 9 20.51 20.92 15.61
C GLN A 9 19.37 20.69 16.60
N SER A 10 18.45 21.65 16.80
CA SER A 10 17.27 21.47 17.68
C SER A 10 16.33 20.36 17.20
N ARG A 11 16.19 20.19 15.87
CA ARG A 11 15.42 19.09 15.27
C ARG A 11 16.14 17.76 15.40
N GLN A 12 17.47 17.73 15.29
CA GLN A 12 18.27 16.53 15.58
C GLN A 12 18.16 16.11 17.05
N TYR A 13 18.08 17.05 18.00
CA TYR A 13 17.86 16.73 19.42
C TYR A 13 16.43 16.25 19.71
N ALA A 14 15.41 16.79 19.01
CA ALA A 14 14.04 16.29 19.10
C ALA A 14 13.92 14.88 18.54
N LEU A 15 14.60 14.58 17.43
CA LEU A 15 14.68 13.23 16.87
C LEU A 15 15.46 12.27 17.79
N GLN A 16 16.53 12.74 18.44
CA GLN A 16 17.28 11.96 19.44
C GLN A 16 16.44 11.65 20.69
N GLY A 17 15.62 12.59 21.16
CA GLY A 17 14.64 12.34 22.22
C GLY A 17 13.52 11.39 21.79
N LEU A 18 13.16 11.38 20.51
CA LEU A 18 12.16 10.49 19.93
C LEU A 18 12.71 9.06 19.81
N VAL A 19 13.94 8.88 19.30
CA VAL A 19 14.62 7.58 19.21
C VAL A 19 15.02 7.03 20.59
N MET A 20 15.43 7.88 21.54
CA MET A 20 15.67 7.45 22.93
C MET A 20 14.37 7.31 23.74
N GLY A 21 13.28 7.94 23.31
CA GLY A 21 11.93 7.70 23.83
C GLY A 21 11.30 6.41 23.29
N PHE A 22 11.87 5.82 22.23
CA PHE A 22 11.56 4.46 21.77
C PHE A 22 12.30 3.37 22.56
N LEU A 23 13.23 3.73 23.45
CA LEU A 23 13.96 2.75 24.27
C LEU A 23 13.19 2.11 25.45
N PRO A 24 12.01 2.56 25.92
CA PRO A 24 11.29 1.83 26.94
C PRO A 24 10.43 0.74 26.28
N LEU A 25 11.10 -0.29 25.77
CA LEU A 25 10.58 -1.67 25.89
C LEU A 25 10.70 -2.16 27.36
N THR A 26 11.02 -1.27 28.31
CA THR A 26 11.24 -1.55 29.73
C THR A 26 10.02 -2.06 30.48
N VAL A 27 8.82 -1.96 29.90
CA VAL A 27 7.63 -2.50 30.55
C VAL A 27 7.50 -4.01 30.33
N LEU A 28 8.12 -4.59 29.29
CA LEU A 28 8.18 -6.06 29.16
C LEU A 28 9.02 -6.69 30.29
N ALA A 29 10.09 -6.04 30.73
CA ALA A 29 11.02 -6.62 31.70
C ALA A 29 10.45 -6.77 33.12
N CYS A 30 9.40 -6.02 33.49
CA CYS A 30 8.78 -6.13 34.82
C CYS A 30 7.76 -7.27 34.94
N GLU A 31 7.25 -7.81 33.83
CA GLU A 31 6.23 -8.87 33.85
C GLU A 31 6.72 -10.23 33.33
N ILE A 32 7.97 -10.34 32.84
CA ILE A 32 8.54 -11.65 32.60
C ILE A 32 8.84 -12.29 33.96
N GLN A 33 7.90 -13.07 34.48
CA GLN A 33 8.23 -14.19 35.37
C GLN A 33 9.13 -15.12 34.57
N HIS A 34 10.43 -14.84 34.54
CA HIS A 34 11.39 -15.67 33.80
C HIS A 34 11.42 -17.05 34.47
N PRO A 35 10.89 -18.10 33.82
CA PRO A 35 10.91 -19.45 34.40
C PRO A 35 12.36 -19.91 34.66
N TYR A 36 13.30 -19.32 33.94
CA TYR A 36 14.73 -19.62 33.98
C TYR A 36 15.49 -18.99 35.15
N LEU A 37 15.22 -17.72 35.50
CA LEU A 37 15.82 -17.09 36.69
C LEU A 37 15.27 -17.71 37.97
N ALA A 38 13.97 -18.05 37.97
CA ALA A 38 13.35 -18.86 39.01
C ALA A 38 13.93 -20.28 39.08
N GLY A 39 14.29 -20.89 37.94
CA GLY A 39 14.93 -22.20 37.87
C GLY A 39 16.40 -22.23 38.32
N LEU A 40 17.18 -21.19 38.02
CA LEU A 40 18.61 -21.08 38.38
C LEU A 40 18.85 -20.63 39.83
N PHE A 41 18.02 -19.72 40.35
CA PHE A 41 18.23 -19.07 41.65
C PHE A 41 17.09 -19.29 42.65
N GLY A 42 16.11 -20.13 42.30
CA GLY A 42 14.99 -20.46 43.18
C GLY A 42 14.18 -19.21 43.58
N PRO A 43 13.80 -19.06 44.87
CA PRO A 43 13.01 -17.92 45.36
C PRO A 43 13.66 -16.55 45.09
N TRP A 44 14.99 -16.50 44.97
CA TRP A 44 15.74 -15.27 44.72
C TRP A 44 15.69 -14.84 43.25
N GLY A 45 15.33 -15.73 42.33
CA GLY A 45 15.21 -15.44 40.90
C GLY A 45 14.13 -14.40 40.60
N GLN A 46 13.01 -14.45 41.31
CA GLN A 46 11.93 -13.46 41.19
C GLN A 46 12.32 -12.10 41.77
N ALA A 47 13.04 -12.09 42.89
CA ALA A 47 13.56 -10.84 43.47
C ALA A 47 14.62 -10.19 42.54
N LEU A 48 15.45 -11.01 41.90
CA LEU A 48 16.47 -10.55 40.97
C LEU A 48 15.88 -10.02 39.66
N SER A 49 14.84 -10.65 39.10
CA SER A 49 14.16 -10.14 37.91
C SER A 49 13.46 -8.80 38.18
N LEU A 50 12.83 -8.65 39.35
CA LEU A 50 12.25 -7.38 39.80
C LEU A 50 13.30 -6.29 39.98
N LEU A 51 14.43 -6.60 40.63
CA LEU A 51 15.54 -5.66 40.79
C LEU A 51 16.14 -5.21 39.46
N LEU A 52 16.34 -6.14 38.53
CA LEU A 52 16.87 -5.84 37.20
C LEU A 52 15.85 -5.05 36.35
N GLY A 53 14.57 -5.43 36.40
CA GLY A 53 13.47 -4.72 35.75
C GLY A 53 13.29 -3.29 36.25
N LEU A 54 13.63 -3.00 37.50
CA LEU A 54 13.66 -1.64 38.06
C LEU A 54 14.95 -0.88 37.72
N MET A 55 16.10 -1.57 37.66
CA MET A 55 17.39 -0.94 37.35
C MET A 55 17.49 -0.44 35.90
N ILE A 56 16.94 -1.17 34.93
CA ILE A 56 16.99 -0.78 33.51
C ILE A 56 16.33 0.59 33.25
N PRO A 57 15.07 0.84 33.64
CA PRO A 57 14.44 2.15 33.43
C PRO A 57 15.16 3.23 34.23
N VAL A 58 15.68 2.94 35.43
CA VAL A 58 16.48 3.91 36.19
C VAL A 58 17.75 4.31 35.42
N LEU A 59 18.51 3.35 34.87
CA LEU A 59 19.72 3.61 34.09
C LEU A 59 19.41 4.38 32.78
N GLN A 60 18.33 4.01 32.09
CA GLN A 60 17.95 4.65 30.84
C GLN A 60 17.41 6.07 31.07
N ILE A 61 16.53 6.27 32.06
CA ILE A 61 15.96 7.58 32.39
C ILE A 61 17.04 8.52 32.96
N SER A 62 17.90 8.02 33.86
CA SER A 62 19.04 8.79 34.37
C SER A 62 20.03 9.11 33.27
N GLY A 63 20.27 8.18 32.33
CA GLY A 63 21.08 8.39 31.14
C GLY A 63 20.51 9.50 30.24
N ILE A 64 19.22 9.46 29.94
CA ILE A 64 18.52 10.49 29.15
C ILE A 64 18.60 11.85 29.86
N ALA A 65 18.34 11.91 31.16
CA ALA A 65 18.45 13.14 31.94
C ALA A 65 19.89 13.69 31.96
N MET A 66 20.89 12.82 32.09
CA MET A 66 22.31 13.20 32.11
C MET A 66 22.88 13.52 30.73
N ILE A 67 22.30 13.03 29.63
CA ILE A 67 22.76 13.37 28.27
C ILE A 67 22.76 14.88 28.04
N PHE A 68 21.82 15.60 28.67
CA PHE A 68 21.66 17.04 28.52
C PHE A 68 22.63 17.88 29.36
N SER A 69 23.22 17.30 30.42
CA SER A 69 24.15 18.00 31.32
C SER A 69 25.59 17.50 31.23
N LYS A 70 25.80 16.18 31.11
CA LYS A 70 27.08 15.48 30.98
C LYS A 70 26.97 14.40 29.88
N PRO A 71 27.11 14.77 28.60
CA PRO A 71 26.73 13.94 27.46
C PRO A 71 27.47 12.59 27.41
N HIS A 72 28.76 12.55 27.75
CA HIS A 72 29.51 11.29 27.77
C HIS A 72 29.03 10.30 28.84
N ARG A 73 28.66 10.79 30.04
CA ARG A 73 28.15 9.94 31.13
C ARG A 73 26.73 9.47 30.86
N GLY A 74 25.89 10.36 30.30
CA GLY A 74 24.53 10.00 29.91
C GLY A 74 24.49 8.95 28.80
N LYS A 75 25.35 9.07 27.77
CA LYS A 75 25.49 8.02 26.73
C LYS A 75 25.90 6.68 27.34
N LEU A 76 26.82 6.68 28.29
CA LEU A 76 27.32 5.44 28.93
C LEU A 76 26.22 4.74 29.75
N LEU A 77 25.38 5.51 30.46
CA LEU A 77 24.24 4.98 31.23
C LEU A 77 23.13 4.42 30.33
N VAL A 78 22.82 5.08 29.22
CA VAL A 78 21.87 4.56 28.22
C VAL A 78 22.40 3.26 27.61
N LEU A 79 23.68 3.21 27.24
CA LEU A 79 24.30 2.01 26.68
C LEU A 79 24.28 0.84 27.68
N ALA A 80 24.58 1.11 28.95
CA ALA A 80 24.51 0.11 30.02
C ALA A 80 23.07 -0.44 30.20
N GLY A 81 22.06 0.43 30.16
CA GLY A 81 20.66 0.03 30.19
C GLY A 81 20.23 -0.79 28.96
N MET A 82 20.76 -0.48 27.76
CA MET A 82 20.51 -1.26 26.56
C MET A 82 21.10 -2.66 26.64
N MET A 83 22.38 -2.77 27.03
CA MET A 83 23.06 -4.06 27.17
C MET A 83 22.40 -4.95 28.21
N LEU A 84 21.95 -4.38 29.34
CA LEU A 84 21.24 -5.11 30.38
C LEU A 84 19.87 -5.60 29.88
N ASN A 85 19.17 -4.80 29.08
CA ASN A 85 17.92 -5.20 28.44
C ASN A 85 18.13 -6.32 27.40
N THR A 86 19.19 -6.25 26.59
CA THR A 86 19.53 -7.31 25.63
C THR A 86 19.82 -8.63 26.34
N ALA A 87 20.57 -8.58 27.45
CA ALA A 87 20.94 -9.75 28.22
C ALA A 87 19.72 -10.47 28.82
N ILE A 88 18.70 -9.72 29.25
CA ILE A 88 17.46 -10.28 29.80
C ILE A 88 16.58 -10.86 28.69
N LEU A 89 16.44 -10.15 27.57
CA LEU A 89 15.59 -10.57 26.46
C LEU A 89 16.22 -11.66 25.56
N TRP A 90 17.47 -12.06 25.81
CA TRP A 90 18.26 -12.95 24.96
C TRP A 90 17.53 -14.24 24.53
N PHE A 91 16.80 -14.88 25.44
CA PHE A 91 16.07 -16.12 25.14
C PHE A 91 14.78 -15.92 24.34
N GLU A 92 14.06 -14.82 24.55
CA GLU A 92 12.89 -14.50 23.73
C GLU A 92 13.30 -14.08 22.32
N LEU A 93 14.42 -13.36 22.22
CA LEU A 93 15.06 -13.05 20.94
C LEU A 93 15.41 -14.34 20.19
N ILE A 94 16.02 -15.34 20.83
CA ILE A 94 16.35 -16.61 20.15
C ILE A 94 15.10 -17.35 19.62
N ASN A 95 13.98 -17.27 20.33
CA ASN A 95 12.78 -18.04 20.00
C ASN A 95 11.77 -17.31 19.09
N ASP A 96 11.88 -15.98 18.96
CA ASP A 96 11.03 -15.16 18.10
C ASP A 96 11.90 -14.36 17.11
N ALA A 97 11.94 -14.84 15.86
CA ALA A 97 12.71 -14.24 14.78
C ALA A 97 12.27 -12.81 14.45
N LEU A 98 10.99 -12.48 14.65
CA LEU A 98 10.43 -11.17 14.35
C LEU A 98 10.80 -10.16 15.44
N LEU A 99 10.74 -10.58 16.71
CA LEU A 99 11.24 -9.81 17.84
C LEU A 99 12.75 -9.54 17.70
N THR A 100 13.52 -10.53 17.24
CA THR A 100 14.96 -10.39 17.01
C THR A 100 15.33 -9.46 15.88
N LEU A 101 14.67 -9.58 14.72
CA LEU A 101 14.92 -8.68 13.60
C LEU A 101 14.61 -7.23 13.99
N PHE A 102 13.50 -7.01 14.70
CA PHE A 102 13.11 -5.67 15.16
C PHE A 102 14.07 -5.12 16.21
N TYR A 103 14.48 -5.93 17.19
CA TYR A 103 15.48 -5.56 18.19
C TYR A 103 16.84 -5.23 17.57
N ALA A 104 17.26 -5.99 16.56
CA ALA A 104 18.50 -5.75 15.82
C ALA A 104 18.45 -4.41 15.06
N ILE A 105 17.33 -4.10 14.38
CA ILE A 105 17.15 -2.83 13.66
C ILE A 105 17.16 -1.64 14.63
N LEU A 106 16.44 -1.75 15.76
CA LEU A 106 16.38 -0.70 16.78
C LEU A 106 17.72 -0.48 17.48
N SER A 107 18.42 -1.55 17.86
CA SER A 107 19.72 -1.46 18.52
C SER A 107 20.80 -0.92 17.58
N ALA A 108 20.83 -1.36 16.32
CA ALA A 108 21.73 -0.82 15.30
C ALA A 108 21.45 0.68 15.03
N GLY A 109 20.17 1.06 14.92
CA GLY A 109 19.76 2.46 14.78
C GLY A 109 20.16 3.31 15.99
N GLY A 110 19.92 2.81 17.21
CA GLY A 110 20.29 3.47 18.45
C GLY A 110 21.82 3.68 18.57
N LEU A 111 22.61 2.64 18.30
CA LEU A 111 24.08 2.69 18.33
C LEU A 111 24.64 3.68 17.28
N TYR A 112 24.15 3.62 16.04
CA TYR A 112 24.56 4.53 14.97
C TYR A 112 24.33 6.00 15.34
N TYR A 113 23.20 6.32 15.97
CA TYR A 113 22.89 7.68 16.42
C TYR A 113 23.68 8.10 17.67
N MET A 114 23.98 7.18 18.58
CA MET A 114 24.79 7.47 19.76
C MET A 114 26.24 7.84 19.41
N PHE A 115 26.84 7.16 18.43
CA PHE A 115 28.23 7.39 18.02
C PHE A 115 28.42 8.54 17.02
N SER A 116 27.39 8.91 16.24
CA SER A 116 27.48 9.99 15.24
C SER A 116 27.30 11.41 15.79
N ALA A 117 26.76 11.59 17.01
CA ALA A 117 26.45 12.92 17.55
C ALA A 117 27.56 13.55 18.43
N ARG A 118 28.22 14.63 17.96
CA ARG A 118 29.03 15.55 18.78
C ARG A 118 28.14 16.65 19.39
N LEU A 119 28.21 16.86 20.71
CA LEU A 119 27.32 17.72 21.49
C LEU A 119 28.10 18.79 22.29
N TYR A 120 27.71 20.06 22.17
CA TYR A 120 28.26 21.20 22.95
C TYR A 120 27.43 21.52 24.22
N PRO A 121 28.02 22.10 25.29
CA PRO A 121 27.36 22.26 26.59
C PRO A 121 26.21 23.28 26.64
N ALA A 122 25.23 22.99 27.51
CA ALA A 122 23.91 23.59 27.62
C ALA A 122 23.80 25.06 28.10
N ALA A 123 24.91 25.79 28.27
CA ALA A 123 24.92 27.11 28.93
C ALA A 123 24.41 28.28 28.08
N LYS A 124 23.92 28.06 26.84
CA LYS A 124 23.47 29.14 25.92
C LYS A 124 22.17 28.80 25.17
N LEU A 125 21.07 28.61 25.88
CA LEU A 125 19.78 28.24 25.26
C LEU A 125 18.65 29.22 25.62
N THR A 126 18.04 29.82 24.61
CA THR A 126 16.95 30.82 24.70
C THR A 126 15.56 30.17 24.86
N GLY A 127 14.60 30.91 25.43
CA GLY A 127 13.27 30.42 25.85
C GLY A 127 12.41 29.74 24.76
N LYS A 128 12.59 30.12 23.48
CA LYS A 128 11.91 29.44 22.35
C LYS A 128 12.36 27.99 22.16
N LEU A 129 13.60 27.66 22.54
CA LEU A 129 14.10 26.29 22.44
C LEU A 129 13.60 25.39 23.57
N GLN A 130 13.28 25.95 24.73
CA GLN A 130 12.63 25.21 25.82
C GLN A 130 11.19 24.83 25.45
N LEU A 131 10.47 25.71 24.76
CA LEU A 131 9.10 25.46 24.29
C LEU A 131 9.05 24.35 23.22
N ASN A 132 10.01 24.31 22.29
CA ASN A 132 10.09 23.21 21.31
C ASN A 132 10.47 21.87 21.95
N ARG A 133 11.26 21.88 23.02
CA ARG A 133 11.56 20.68 23.82
C ARG A 133 10.30 20.16 24.54
N PHE A 134 9.47 21.06 25.05
CA PHE A 134 8.19 20.73 25.67
C PHE A 134 7.23 20.06 24.68
N TYR A 135 7.07 20.62 23.47
CA TYR A 135 6.25 20.01 22.43
C TYR A 135 6.76 18.63 21.99
N GLY A 136 8.09 18.45 21.91
CA GLY A 136 8.70 17.15 21.60
C GLY A 136 8.41 16.08 22.65
N CYS A 137 8.47 16.42 23.93
CA CYS A 137 8.10 15.51 25.02
C CYS A 137 6.61 15.14 24.96
N CYS A 138 5.70 16.11 24.81
CA CYS A 138 4.27 15.85 24.72
C CYS A 138 3.92 14.92 23.54
N TRP A 139 4.56 15.10 22.38
CA TRP A 139 4.38 14.23 21.22
C TRP A 139 4.99 12.84 21.42
N GLY A 140 6.14 12.73 22.08
CA GLY A 140 6.76 11.45 22.42
C GLY A 140 5.88 10.62 23.35
N THR A 141 5.34 11.24 24.41
CA THR A 141 4.39 10.58 25.32
C THR A 141 3.08 10.20 24.63
N LEU A 142 2.57 11.03 23.71
CA LEU A 142 1.35 10.77 22.95
C LEU A 142 1.54 9.62 21.94
N LEU A 143 2.71 9.52 21.32
CA LEU A 143 3.04 8.41 20.42
C LEU A 143 3.28 7.11 21.18
N LEU A 144 3.93 7.17 22.35
CA LEU A 144 4.09 6.02 23.24
C LEU A 144 2.72 5.47 23.70
N THR A 145 1.78 6.34 24.09
CA THR A 145 0.43 5.91 24.49
C THR A 145 -0.40 5.42 23.31
N LEU A 146 -0.29 6.00 22.11
CA LEU A 146 -1.00 5.56 20.90
C LEU A 146 -0.49 4.22 20.35
N PHE A 147 0.80 3.93 20.44
CA PHE A 147 1.38 2.70 19.88
C PHE A 147 1.43 1.55 20.89
N SER A 148 1.43 1.81 22.19
CA SER A 148 1.40 0.76 23.23
C SER A 148 0.28 -0.30 23.08
N PRO A 149 -0.94 0.01 22.60
CA PRO A 149 -2.03 -0.99 22.47
C PRO A 149 -1.89 -1.89 21.24
N LEU A 150 -1.07 -1.52 20.25
CA LEU A 150 -0.91 -2.29 19.01
C LEU A 150 -0.06 -3.56 19.18
N PHE A 151 0.66 -3.69 20.30
CA PHE A 151 1.71 -4.72 20.45
C PHE A 151 1.60 -5.59 21.71
N ALA A 152 0.60 -5.38 22.57
CA ALA A 152 0.44 -6.12 23.82
C ALA A 152 -0.95 -6.77 23.94
N TYR A 153 -1.25 -7.72 23.04
CA TYR A 153 -2.55 -8.40 22.96
C TYR A 153 -2.78 -9.46 24.05
N LYS A 154 -1.85 -9.68 24.99
CA LYS A 154 -1.88 -10.81 25.93
C LYS A 154 -1.83 -10.50 27.44
N PHE A 155 -1.85 -9.24 27.88
CA PHE A 155 -1.60 -8.90 29.29
C PHE A 155 -2.81 -8.27 29.99
N GLU A 156 -3.32 -8.93 31.04
CA GLU A 156 -4.54 -8.57 31.79
C GLU A 156 -4.44 -7.24 32.59
N PHE A 157 -3.23 -6.75 32.92
CA PHE A 157 -3.02 -5.52 33.72
C PHE A 157 -2.59 -4.28 32.93
N PHE A 158 -2.66 -4.34 31.59
CA PHE A 158 -2.29 -3.26 30.67
C PHE A 158 -2.90 -1.87 30.97
N PRO A 159 -4.19 -1.74 31.37
CA PRO A 159 -4.80 -0.42 31.62
C PRO A 159 -4.15 0.33 32.80
N LEU A 160 -3.72 -0.40 33.83
CA LEU A 160 -3.13 0.17 35.04
C LEU A 160 -1.71 0.70 34.78
N ALA A 161 -0.93 -0.01 33.96
CA ALA A 161 0.43 0.39 33.59
C ALA A 161 0.43 1.66 32.71
N VAL A 162 -0.51 1.76 31.77
CA VAL A 162 -0.70 2.97 30.95
C VAL A 162 -1.14 4.15 31.82
N LEU A 163 -2.04 3.93 32.78
CA LEU A 163 -2.49 4.96 33.71
C LEU A 163 -1.33 5.50 34.57
N ILE A 164 -0.50 4.62 35.12
CA ILE A 164 0.67 5.00 35.93
C ILE A 164 1.70 5.76 35.09
N ASN A 165 2.04 5.29 33.89
CA ASN A 165 3.00 5.99 33.01
C ASN A 165 2.49 7.36 32.57
N THR A 166 1.19 7.47 32.28
CA THR A 166 0.56 8.75 31.91
C THR A 166 0.54 9.71 33.10
N PHE A 167 0.23 9.20 34.30
CA PHE A 167 0.24 9.97 35.54
C PHE A 167 1.65 10.49 35.90
N VAL A 168 2.67 9.63 35.85
CA VAL A 168 4.07 10.00 36.09
C VAL A 168 4.56 10.99 35.03
N GLY A 169 4.19 10.80 33.76
CA GLY A 169 4.47 11.75 32.68
C GLY A 169 3.87 13.13 32.96
N MET A 170 2.63 13.20 33.45
CA MET A 170 2.00 14.46 33.84
C MET A 170 2.66 15.12 35.05
N VAL A 171 3.08 14.34 36.07
CA VAL A 171 3.76 14.85 37.27
C VAL A 171 5.15 15.42 36.92
N LEU A 172 5.89 14.78 36.03
CA LEU A 172 7.20 15.27 35.55
C LEU A 172 7.10 16.54 34.68
N LEU A 173 5.89 16.83 34.17
CA LEU A 173 5.59 18.04 33.40
C LEU A 173 5.31 19.27 34.29
N ILE A 174 4.95 19.07 35.57
CA ILE A 174 4.57 20.13 36.52
C ILE A 174 5.67 21.18 36.76
N PRO A 175 6.97 20.84 36.91
CA PRO A 175 8.03 21.83 37.16
C PRO A 175 8.26 22.81 36.00
N TYR A 176 7.77 22.49 34.81
CA TYR A 176 7.97 23.28 33.58
C TYR A 176 6.76 24.14 33.21
N LEU A 177 5.66 24.06 33.97
CA LEU A 177 4.44 24.84 33.74
C LEU A 177 4.50 26.17 34.52
N LYS A 178 4.74 27.30 33.82
CA LYS A 178 4.37 28.62 34.35
C LYS A 178 2.84 28.78 34.24
N ILE A 179 2.16 28.56 35.36
CA ILE A 179 0.69 28.49 35.52
C ILE A 179 -0.07 29.67 34.87
N ARG A 180 0.56 30.83 34.67
CA ARG A 180 -0.11 32.04 34.16
C ARG A 180 -0.38 32.06 32.64
N GLU A 181 0.32 31.24 31.84
CA GLU A 181 0.09 31.13 30.37
C GLU A 181 -0.87 29.97 29.99
N PHE A 182 -1.23 29.14 30.97
CA PHE A 182 -2.01 27.91 30.79
C PHE A 182 -3.43 28.17 30.25
N PHE A 183 -4.07 29.27 30.66
CA PHE A 183 -5.46 29.57 30.30
C PHE A 183 -5.63 30.28 28.94
N HIS A 184 -4.56 30.70 28.27
CA HIS A 184 -4.65 31.43 26.99
C HIS A 184 -4.42 30.57 25.74
N HIS A 185 -4.14 29.27 25.89
CA HIS A 185 -3.88 28.38 24.77
C HIS A 185 -4.95 27.30 24.62
N PRO A 186 -6.02 27.54 23.82
CA PRO A 186 -7.15 26.62 23.67
C PRO A 186 -6.75 25.24 23.11
N ARG A 187 -5.60 25.15 22.42
CA ARG A 187 -5.04 23.88 21.90
C ARG A 187 -4.69 22.87 22.99
N LEU A 188 -4.28 23.34 24.17
CA LEU A 188 -3.89 22.49 25.29
C LEU A 188 -5.12 21.92 26.01
N ILE A 189 -6.15 22.76 26.17
CA ILE A 189 -7.45 22.38 26.76
C ILE A 189 -8.15 21.37 25.86
N THR A 190 -8.14 21.55 24.53
CA THR A 190 -8.72 20.57 23.59
C THR A 190 -7.95 19.26 23.52
N ALA A 191 -6.63 19.29 23.68
CA ALA A 191 -5.81 18.08 23.70
C ALA A 191 -6.02 17.30 25.01
N LEU A 192 -6.10 17.98 26.16
CA LEU A 192 -6.40 17.38 27.46
C LEU A 192 -7.82 16.81 27.51
N LEU A 193 -8.83 17.54 27.00
CA LEU A 193 -10.20 17.02 26.84
C LEU A 193 -10.25 15.84 25.88
N GLY A 194 -9.49 15.85 24.79
CA GLY A 194 -9.38 14.72 23.86
C GLY A 194 -8.76 13.49 24.49
N VAL A 195 -7.71 13.65 25.30
CA VAL A 195 -7.07 12.54 26.04
C VAL A 195 -8.00 12.00 27.13
N VAL A 196 -8.67 12.88 27.90
CA VAL A 196 -9.66 12.47 28.91
C VAL A 196 -10.86 11.75 28.28
N LEU A 197 -11.31 12.18 27.10
CA LEU A 197 -12.39 11.53 26.35
C LEU A 197 -11.95 10.18 25.78
N ILE A 198 -10.72 10.05 25.29
CA ILE A 198 -10.16 8.77 24.82
C ILE A 198 -10.02 7.76 25.99
N ILE A 199 -9.63 8.23 27.17
CA ILE A 199 -9.55 7.42 28.41
C ILE A 199 -10.95 6.99 28.88
N LEU A 200 -11.96 7.86 28.76
CA LEU A 200 -13.36 7.52 29.08
C LEU A 200 -14.01 6.60 28.02
N LEU A 201 -13.55 6.66 26.77
CA LEU A 201 -14.08 5.87 25.65
C LEU A 201 -13.50 4.45 25.55
N THR A 202 -12.38 4.17 26.21
CA THR A 202 -11.81 2.80 26.26
C THR A 202 -12.64 1.82 27.09
N GLU A 203 -13.62 2.28 27.87
CA GLU A 203 -14.47 1.40 28.69
C GLU A 203 -15.87 1.09 28.11
N THR A 204 -16.33 1.66 26.99
CA THR A 204 -17.74 1.42 26.55
C THR A 204 -17.96 1.21 25.03
N PHE A 205 -18.60 0.07 24.73
CA PHE A 205 -19.08 -0.56 23.49
C PHE A 205 -19.29 0.26 22.16
N THR A 206 -18.47 -0.10 21.16
CA THR A 206 -18.73 -0.63 19.77
C THR A 206 -19.94 -0.25 18.89
N GLY A 207 -20.11 0.99 18.45
CA GLY A 207 -20.90 1.16 17.21
C GLY A 207 -21.00 2.58 16.66
N GLY A 208 -21.38 3.53 17.52
CA GLY A 208 -21.48 4.94 17.13
C GLY A 208 -20.12 5.63 16.96
N ILE A 209 -19.06 5.05 17.52
CA ILE A 209 -17.76 5.70 17.72
C ILE A 209 -16.96 5.81 16.42
N VAL A 210 -17.06 4.84 15.51
CA VAL A 210 -16.27 4.85 14.26
C VAL A 210 -16.89 5.83 13.25
N ILE A 211 -18.22 5.89 13.17
CA ILE A 211 -18.91 6.83 12.27
C ILE A 211 -18.72 8.27 12.76
N THR A 212 -18.78 8.51 14.07
CA THR A 212 -18.49 9.85 14.63
C THR A 212 -17.02 10.20 14.56
N ALA A 213 -16.08 9.26 14.75
CA ALA A 213 -14.65 9.50 14.57
C ALA A 213 -14.27 9.74 13.11
N LEU A 214 -14.91 9.09 12.14
CA LEU A 214 -14.69 9.32 10.71
C LEU A 214 -15.27 10.69 10.29
N ILE A 215 -16.48 11.03 10.76
CA ILE A 215 -17.08 12.35 10.54
C ILE A 215 -16.23 13.44 11.18
N PHE A 216 -15.71 13.24 12.41
CA PHE A 216 -14.82 14.21 13.07
C PHE A 216 -13.40 14.23 12.49
N ALA A 217 -12.87 13.14 11.94
CA ALA A 217 -11.60 13.11 11.23
C ALA A 217 -11.71 13.82 9.88
N VAL A 218 -12.84 13.67 9.18
CA VAL A 218 -13.17 14.41 7.96
C VAL A 218 -13.42 15.89 8.28
N ILE A 219 -14.13 16.22 9.36
CA ILE A 219 -14.30 17.62 9.83
C ILE A 219 -12.96 18.20 10.28
N ALA A 220 -12.11 17.46 10.99
CA ALA A 220 -10.77 17.89 11.39
C ALA A 220 -9.86 18.06 10.18
N LEU A 221 -9.91 17.16 9.20
CA LEU A 221 -9.21 17.30 7.92
C LEU A 221 -9.70 18.53 7.16
N VAL A 222 -11.01 18.76 7.08
CA VAL A 222 -11.62 19.95 6.48
C VAL A 222 -11.22 21.23 7.24
N LEU A 223 -11.16 21.22 8.57
CA LEU A 223 -10.75 22.35 9.42
C LEU A 223 -9.24 22.64 9.35
N ILE A 224 -8.40 21.60 9.26
CA ILE A 224 -6.96 21.68 9.01
C ILE A 224 -6.73 22.26 7.60
N LEU A 225 -7.53 21.84 6.62
CA LEU A 225 -7.49 22.36 5.26
C LEU A 225 -8.10 23.77 5.15
N ARG A 226 -9.01 24.19 6.05
CA ARG A 226 -9.59 25.54 6.07
C ARG A 226 -8.68 26.61 6.70
N ARG A 227 -7.60 26.22 7.39
CA ARG A 227 -6.75 27.17 8.12
C ARG A 227 -5.90 28.02 7.17
N LYS A 228 -6.29 29.29 7.03
CA LYS A 228 -5.50 30.33 6.38
C LYS A 228 -4.14 30.48 7.09
N HIS A 229 -3.07 30.24 6.33
CA HIS A 229 -1.77 30.92 6.37
C HIS A 229 -0.63 30.58 7.37
N ALA A 230 -0.68 29.58 8.27
CA ALA A 230 0.44 29.40 9.21
C ALA A 230 1.11 28.01 9.36
N ASP A 231 0.39 26.89 9.30
CA ASP A 231 0.97 25.55 9.64
C ASP A 231 1.15 24.60 8.42
N LEU A 232 1.12 25.12 7.19
CA LEU A 232 1.12 24.33 5.94
C LEU A 232 2.49 23.78 5.50
N GLN A 233 3.60 24.08 6.17
CA GLN A 233 4.94 23.76 5.65
C GLN A 233 5.27 22.25 5.55
N TYR A 234 4.80 21.41 6.49
CA TYR A 234 5.08 19.97 6.46
C TYR A 234 4.13 19.21 5.52
N LEU A 235 2.85 19.61 5.49
CA LEU A 235 1.91 19.09 4.50
C LEU A 235 2.31 19.49 3.09
N GLU A 236 2.78 20.74 2.88
CA GLU A 236 3.34 21.16 1.59
C GLU A 236 4.58 20.35 1.21
N LEU A 237 5.47 20.00 2.14
CA LEU A 237 6.66 19.20 1.80
C LEU A 237 6.30 17.79 1.31
N ILE A 238 5.25 17.19 1.88
CA ILE A 238 4.74 15.87 1.48
C ILE A 238 3.93 15.97 0.17
N LEU A 239 3.08 17.00 0.04
CA LEU A 239 2.24 17.22 -1.14
C LEU A 239 3.00 17.75 -2.36
N ARG A 240 4.21 18.31 -2.18
CA ARG A 240 5.06 18.81 -3.29
C ARG A 240 5.67 17.69 -4.12
N HIS A 241 5.85 16.48 -3.57
CA HIS A 241 6.34 15.33 -4.33
C HIS A 241 5.19 14.38 -4.71
N PRO A 242 4.77 14.32 -5.98
CA PRO A 242 3.58 13.56 -6.39
C PRO A 242 3.68 12.08 -6.06
N ALA A 243 4.87 11.48 -6.22
CA ALA A 243 5.11 10.08 -5.85
C ALA A 243 4.85 9.79 -4.37
N ARG A 244 5.24 10.70 -3.46
CA ARG A 244 5.03 10.53 -2.00
C ARG A 244 3.57 10.67 -1.63
N CYS A 245 2.88 11.62 -2.25
CA CYS A 245 1.44 11.82 -2.07
C CYS A 245 0.66 10.56 -2.48
N LEU A 246 0.99 9.99 -3.65
CA LEU A 246 0.35 8.78 -4.17
C LEU A 246 0.55 7.60 -3.21
N VAL A 247 1.78 7.34 -2.76
CA VAL A 247 2.06 6.25 -1.82
C VAL A 247 1.29 6.39 -0.50
N LEU A 248 1.30 7.59 0.10
CA LEU A 248 0.67 7.81 1.40
C LEU A 248 -0.86 7.74 1.33
N THR A 249 -1.46 8.34 0.31
CA THR A 249 -2.91 8.28 0.11
C THR A 249 -3.37 6.85 -0.14
N PHE A 250 -2.57 6.07 -0.88
CA PHE A 250 -2.91 4.68 -1.16
C PHE A 250 -2.71 3.75 0.05
N MET A 251 -1.65 3.97 0.82
CA MET A 251 -1.43 3.28 2.09
C MET A 251 -2.57 3.56 3.10
N ALA A 252 -3.03 4.81 3.17
CA ALA A 252 -4.17 5.19 4.00
C ALA A 252 -5.47 4.51 3.56
N LEU A 253 -5.72 4.39 2.25
CA LEU A 253 -6.86 3.67 1.71
C LEU A 253 -6.83 2.18 2.11
N CYS A 254 -5.67 1.52 1.97
CA CYS A 254 -5.50 0.12 2.35
C CYS A 254 -5.69 -0.10 3.86
N ALA A 255 -5.15 0.79 4.70
CA ALA A 255 -5.30 0.73 6.14
C ALA A 255 -6.77 0.94 6.57
N ALA A 256 -7.45 1.92 5.97
CA ALA A 256 -8.87 2.15 6.21
C ALA A 256 -9.72 0.95 5.80
N GLY A 257 -9.45 0.36 4.63
CA GLY A 257 -10.11 -0.87 4.17
C GLY A 257 -9.90 -2.04 5.12
N THR A 258 -8.67 -2.23 5.63
CA THR A 258 -8.35 -3.28 6.60
C THR A 258 -9.18 -3.13 7.88
N LEU A 259 -9.30 -1.90 8.39
CA LEU A 259 -10.09 -1.61 9.59
C LEU A 259 -11.59 -1.83 9.35
N LEU A 260 -12.11 -1.44 8.18
CA LEU A 260 -13.51 -1.66 7.81
C LEU A 260 -13.86 -3.14 7.70
N LEU A 261 -13.03 -3.91 6.99
CA LEU A 261 -13.24 -5.35 6.82
C LEU A 261 -13.09 -6.13 8.12
N ARG A 262 -12.31 -5.64 9.09
CA ARG A 262 -12.19 -6.29 10.41
C ARG A 262 -13.42 -6.08 11.31
N THR A 263 -14.36 -5.22 10.95
CA THR A 263 -15.53 -4.99 11.81
C THR A 263 -16.45 -6.23 11.85
N PRO A 264 -17.12 -6.50 12.99
CA PRO A 264 -18.07 -7.63 13.10
C PRO A 264 -19.31 -7.45 12.23
N ILE A 265 -19.52 -6.25 11.68
CA ILE A 265 -20.59 -5.99 10.70
C ILE A 265 -20.16 -6.49 9.31
N ALA A 266 -18.86 -6.46 9.01
CA ALA A 266 -18.32 -6.84 7.71
C ALA A 266 -18.03 -8.35 7.58
N MET A 267 -17.68 -9.02 8.68
CA MET A 267 -17.30 -10.45 8.68
C MET A 267 -18.26 -11.28 9.52
N GLN A 268 -18.52 -12.50 9.06
CA GLN A 268 -19.31 -13.50 9.81
C GLN A 268 -18.51 -14.07 10.98
N GLU A 269 -17.20 -14.28 10.80
CA GLU A 269 -16.28 -14.77 11.82
C GLU A 269 -15.07 -13.84 11.99
N ASN A 270 -14.43 -13.86 13.17
CA ASN A 270 -13.24 -13.06 13.43
C ASN A 270 -12.02 -13.66 12.72
N ILE A 271 -11.66 -13.09 11.57
CA ILE A 271 -10.47 -13.48 10.83
C ILE A 271 -9.18 -12.82 11.37
N PRO A 272 -8.00 -13.43 11.14
CA PRO A 272 -6.72 -12.79 11.43
C PRO A 272 -6.56 -11.45 10.73
N VAL A 273 -5.88 -10.50 11.38
CA VAL A 273 -5.66 -9.15 10.84
C VAL A 273 -4.93 -9.18 9.49
N ILE A 274 -4.01 -10.14 9.32
CA ILE A 274 -3.26 -10.29 8.08
C ILE A 274 -4.18 -10.64 6.89
N ASP A 275 -5.22 -11.44 7.10
CA ASP A 275 -6.16 -11.85 6.05
C ASP A 275 -7.13 -10.73 5.68
N ALA A 276 -7.58 -9.96 6.69
CA ALA A 276 -8.31 -8.72 6.46
C ALA A 276 -7.47 -7.69 5.68
N ALA A 277 -6.18 -7.55 6.05
CA ALA A 277 -5.26 -6.65 5.38
C ALA A 277 -4.96 -7.09 3.95
N PHE A 278 -4.73 -8.39 3.74
CA PHE A 278 -4.50 -8.97 2.43
C PHE A 278 -5.66 -8.69 1.48
N THR A 279 -6.88 -8.99 1.93
CA THR A 279 -8.11 -8.81 1.13
C THR A 279 -8.39 -7.33 0.87
N ALA A 280 -8.19 -6.45 1.87
CA ALA A 280 -8.35 -5.02 1.70
C ALA A 280 -7.33 -4.43 0.71
N VAL A 281 -6.05 -4.81 0.83
CA VAL A 281 -4.99 -4.37 -0.09
C VAL A 281 -5.26 -4.90 -1.49
N SER A 282 -5.66 -6.17 -1.63
CA SER A 282 -6.01 -6.75 -2.93
C SER A 282 -7.17 -6.03 -3.60
N GLY A 283 -8.24 -5.72 -2.87
CA GLY A 283 -9.36 -4.92 -3.39
C GLY A 283 -8.94 -3.51 -3.80
N ALA A 284 -8.20 -2.80 -2.94
CA ALA A 284 -7.74 -1.44 -3.23
C ALA A 284 -6.69 -1.37 -4.37
N CYS A 285 -5.81 -2.37 -4.45
CA CYS A 285 -4.83 -2.53 -5.52
C CYS A 285 -5.42 -3.11 -6.79
N ILE A 286 -6.68 -3.57 -6.74
CA ILE A 286 -7.33 -4.21 -7.86
C ILE A 286 -6.49 -5.39 -8.33
N THR A 287 -6.11 -6.26 -7.40
CA THR A 287 -5.29 -7.42 -7.71
C THR A 287 -6.16 -8.64 -7.89
N GLY A 288 -7.02 -8.98 -6.93
CA GLY A 288 -7.94 -10.12 -7.06
C GLY A 288 -7.52 -11.38 -6.31
N LEU A 289 -6.32 -11.40 -5.74
CA LEU A 289 -5.92 -12.45 -4.82
C LEU A 289 -6.69 -12.31 -3.50
N THR A 290 -7.25 -13.39 -2.99
CA THR A 290 -7.94 -13.41 -1.68
C THR A 290 -7.40 -14.57 -0.85
N THR A 291 -7.25 -14.35 0.46
CA THR A 291 -6.89 -15.41 1.41
C THR A 291 -8.10 -15.98 2.15
N ILE A 292 -9.28 -15.37 1.93
CA ILE A 292 -10.56 -15.73 2.52
C ILE A 292 -11.57 -16.01 1.42
N ASP A 293 -12.58 -16.82 1.74
CA ASP A 293 -13.71 -17.05 0.86
C ASP A 293 -14.69 -15.87 0.97
N VAL A 294 -14.65 -14.95 -0.01
CA VAL A 294 -15.50 -13.76 -0.08
C VAL A 294 -17.00 -14.08 -0.02
N SER A 295 -17.39 -15.27 -0.50
CA SER A 295 -18.80 -15.69 -0.49
C SER A 295 -19.24 -16.13 0.91
N LYS A 296 -18.35 -16.75 1.70
CA LYS A 296 -18.72 -17.30 3.02
C LYS A 296 -18.38 -16.36 4.17
N GLU A 297 -17.22 -15.73 4.15
CA GLU A 297 -16.69 -15.01 5.31
C GLU A 297 -17.20 -13.57 5.39
N LEU A 298 -17.46 -12.93 4.24
CA LEU A 298 -17.98 -11.56 4.20
C LEU A 298 -19.51 -11.56 4.30
N THR A 299 -20.03 -10.68 5.16
CA THR A 299 -21.45 -10.33 5.15
C THR A 299 -21.78 -9.49 3.91
N PRO A 300 -23.07 -9.29 3.57
CA PRO A 300 -23.46 -8.36 2.50
C PRO A 300 -22.88 -6.95 2.69
N VAL A 301 -22.75 -6.49 3.93
CA VAL A 301 -22.12 -5.18 4.23
C VAL A 301 -20.61 -5.23 3.97
N GLY A 302 -19.94 -6.32 4.34
CA GLY A 302 -18.52 -6.53 4.04
C GLY A 302 -18.24 -6.56 2.54
N ARG A 303 -19.10 -7.21 1.75
CA ARG A 303 -19.01 -7.20 0.28
C ARG A 303 -19.16 -5.78 -0.28
N ILE A 304 -20.05 -4.95 0.27
CA ILE A 304 -20.15 -3.53 -0.11
C ILE A 304 -18.86 -2.76 0.22
N PHE A 305 -18.26 -2.97 1.40
CA PHE A 305 -16.99 -2.32 1.74
C PHE A 305 -15.86 -2.74 0.79
N LEU A 306 -15.77 -4.02 0.44
CA LEU A 306 -14.81 -4.51 -0.54
C LEU A 306 -15.05 -3.90 -1.92
N LEU A 307 -16.31 -3.80 -2.35
CA LEU A 307 -16.70 -3.19 -3.63
C LEU A 307 -16.33 -1.70 -3.68
N LEU A 308 -16.49 -0.97 -2.57
CA LEU A 308 -16.06 0.43 -2.47
C LEU A 308 -14.53 0.57 -2.56
N LEU A 309 -13.77 -0.35 -1.95
CA LEU A 309 -12.31 -0.38 -2.09
C LEU A 309 -11.89 -0.63 -3.54
N ILE A 310 -12.55 -1.57 -4.22
CA ILE A 310 -12.36 -1.84 -5.64
C ILE A 310 -12.65 -0.59 -6.48
N GLN A 311 -13.78 0.09 -6.26
CA GLN A 311 -14.15 1.29 -7.00
C GLN A 311 -13.15 2.43 -6.79
N CYS A 312 -12.75 2.66 -5.52
CA CYS A 312 -11.77 3.69 -5.18
C CYS A 312 -10.39 3.38 -5.77
N GLY A 313 -9.99 2.11 -5.80
CA GLY A 313 -8.79 1.66 -6.50
C GLY A 313 -8.90 1.90 -8.01
N GLY A 314 -10.02 1.49 -8.61
CA GLY A 314 -10.33 1.48 -10.05
C GLY A 314 -10.27 2.83 -10.72
N LEU A 315 -10.93 3.80 -10.11
CA LEU A 315 -10.95 5.18 -10.60
C LEU A 315 -9.56 5.83 -10.55
N GLY A 316 -8.62 5.24 -9.82
CA GLY A 316 -7.25 5.70 -9.67
C GLY A 316 -7.15 6.80 -8.62
N ILE A 317 -6.33 6.59 -7.59
CA ILE A 317 -6.19 7.54 -6.46
C ILE A 317 -5.78 8.94 -6.92
N MET A 318 -5.07 9.07 -8.03
CA MET A 318 -4.72 10.38 -8.59
C MET A 318 -5.95 11.15 -9.09
N THR A 319 -6.97 10.49 -9.64
CA THR A 319 -8.22 11.18 -10.02
C THR A 319 -9.00 11.61 -8.78
N LEU A 320 -9.09 10.74 -7.76
CA LEU A 320 -9.75 11.03 -6.49
C LEU A 320 -9.04 12.13 -5.69
N ALA A 321 -7.71 12.09 -5.61
CA ALA A 321 -6.90 13.11 -4.95
C ALA A 321 -7.00 14.46 -5.68
N THR A 322 -6.98 14.45 -7.01
CA THR A 322 -7.14 15.67 -7.82
C THR A 322 -8.53 16.26 -7.69
N LEU A 323 -9.58 15.43 -7.65
CA LEU A 323 -10.97 15.86 -7.47
C LEU A 323 -11.22 16.40 -6.06
N ALA A 324 -10.64 15.77 -5.04
CA ALA A 324 -10.66 16.26 -3.66
C ALA A 324 -9.97 17.64 -3.56
N LEU A 325 -8.80 17.81 -4.17
CA LEU A 325 -8.08 19.09 -4.20
C LEU A 325 -8.81 20.18 -5.00
N HIS A 326 -9.51 19.79 -6.07
CA HIS A 326 -10.37 20.67 -6.87
C HIS A 326 -11.60 21.15 -6.09
N ALA A 327 -12.32 20.24 -5.44
CA ALA A 327 -13.50 20.55 -4.62
C ALA A 327 -13.17 21.47 -3.44
N LEU A 328 -11.91 21.48 -3.00
CA LEU A 328 -11.39 22.35 -1.95
C LEU A 328 -10.88 23.72 -2.45
N GLY A 329 -10.91 23.98 -3.76
CA GLY A 329 -10.48 25.25 -4.36
C GLY A 329 -8.98 25.54 -4.28
N LYS A 330 -8.14 24.50 -4.18
CA LYS A 330 -6.69 24.61 -3.89
C LYS A 330 -5.76 24.15 -5.00
N LEU A 331 -6.26 23.98 -6.22
CA LEU A 331 -5.41 23.61 -7.35
C LEU A 331 -4.42 24.73 -7.67
N SER A 332 -3.15 24.49 -7.32
CA SER A 332 -2.04 25.26 -7.87
C SER A 332 -1.70 24.71 -9.26
N LEU A 333 -1.27 25.57 -10.19
CA LEU A 333 -0.77 25.22 -11.54
C LEU A 333 0.16 23.98 -11.58
N ASN A 334 0.97 23.77 -10.53
CA ASN A 334 1.86 22.62 -10.42
C ASN A 334 1.14 21.26 -10.29
N GLN A 335 -0.06 21.23 -9.70
CA GLN A 335 -0.87 20.01 -9.54
C GLN A 335 -1.60 19.63 -10.85
N GLU A 336 -1.92 20.63 -11.66
CA GLU A 336 -2.48 20.47 -13.00
C GLU A 336 -1.43 19.93 -13.98
N LEU A 337 -0.19 20.44 -13.91
CA LEU A 337 0.95 19.90 -14.66
C LEU A 337 1.27 18.43 -14.31
N ILE A 338 1.16 18.03 -13.04
CA ILE A 338 1.36 16.65 -12.58
C ILE A 338 0.29 15.71 -13.15
N PHE A 339 -0.97 16.15 -13.23
CA PHE A 339 -2.03 15.36 -13.86
C PHE A 339 -1.75 15.20 -15.35
N ASN A 340 -1.32 16.26 -16.03
CA ASN A 340 -1.04 16.27 -17.47
C ASN A 340 0.14 15.34 -17.84
N GLU A 341 1.18 15.25 -16.99
CA GLU A 341 2.35 14.40 -17.23
C GLU A 341 2.03 12.89 -17.08
N ILE A 342 1.09 12.53 -16.21
CA ILE A 342 0.71 11.12 -15.94
C ILE A 342 -0.47 10.67 -16.82
N SER A 343 -1.42 11.56 -17.11
CA SER A 343 -2.64 11.24 -17.87
C SER A 343 -2.53 11.57 -19.37
N GLY A 344 -1.57 12.41 -19.78
CA GLY A 344 -1.42 12.86 -21.17
C GLY A 344 -2.56 13.76 -21.66
N VAL A 345 -3.34 14.36 -20.75
CA VAL A 345 -4.49 15.22 -21.05
C VAL A 345 -4.04 16.69 -21.03
N GLU A 346 -4.39 17.48 -22.06
CA GLU A 346 -4.03 18.91 -22.16
C GLU A 346 -4.89 19.83 -21.28
N GLU A 347 -4.33 21.01 -20.95
CA GLU A 347 -4.71 22.05 -19.96
C GLU A 347 -6.17 22.51 -19.88
N ASN A 348 -7.05 22.18 -20.81
CA ASN A 348 -8.40 22.74 -20.81
C ASN A 348 -9.42 21.81 -20.14
N ASP A 349 -9.63 22.08 -18.85
CA ASP A 349 -10.80 21.67 -18.05
C ASP A 349 -10.73 20.27 -17.43
N LEU A 350 -9.77 20.11 -16.50
CA LEU A 350 -9.62 18.96 -15.61
C LEU A 350 -10.95 18.49 -14.97
N SER A 351 -11.81 19.44 -14.58
CA SER A 351 -13.12 19.18 -13.99
C SER A 351 -14.08 18.46 -14.95
N ARG A 352 -14.01 18.80 -16.23
CA ARG A 352 -14.79 18.20 -17.30
C ARG A 352 -14.26 16.81 -17.63
N ASN A 353 -12.94 16.66 -17.72
CA ASN A 353 -12.31 15.37 -18.01
C ASN A 353 -12.57 14.35 -16.90
N LEU A 354 -12.52 14.76 -15.64
CA LEU A 354 -12.90 13.90 -14.51
C LEU A 354 -14.38 13.53 -14.58
N ARG A 355 -15.30 14.49 -14.74
CA ARG A 355 -16.75 14.18 -14.89
C ARG A 355 -17.02 13.19 -16.02
N LEU A 356 -16.30 13.30 -17.13
CA LEU A 356 -16.41 12.38 -18.26
C LEU A 356 -15.94 10.96 -17.89
N ILE A 357 -14.80 10.82 -17.21
CA ILE A 357 -14.30 9.53 -16.74
C ILE A 357 -15.31 8.88 -15.79
N PHE A 358 -15.75 9.59 -14.74
CA PHE A 358 -16.72 9.06 -13.78
C PHE A 358 -18.05 8.66 -14.45
N SER A 359 -18.61 9.55 -15.26
CA SER A 359 -19.87 9.27 -15.96
C SER A 359 -19.74 8.06 -16.88
N PHE A 360 -18.62 7.94 -17.60
CA PHE A 360 -18.37 6.81 -18.49
C PHE A 360 -18.24 5.50 -17.72
N THR A 361 -17.45 5.49 -16.65
CA THR A 361 -17.27 4.33 -15.77
C THR A 361 -18.61 3.83 -15.25
N PHE A 362 -19.40 4.70 -14.62
CA PHE A 362 -20.71 4.30 -14.07
C PHE A 362 -21.70 3.86 -15.15
N ILE A 363 -21.68 4.45 -16.34
CA ILE A 363 -22.56 4.01 -17.45
C ILE A 363 -22.17 2.60 -17.91
N VAL A 364 -20.88 2.33 -18.11
CA VAL A 364 -20.41 1.01 -18.56
C VAL A 364 -20.69 -0.04 -17.48
N GLU A 365 -20.41 0.27 -16.22
CA GLU A 365 -20.71 -0.60 -15.08
C GLU A 365 -22.22 -0.87 -14.95
N LEU A 366 -23.08 0.13 -15.19
CA LEU A 366 -24.53 -0.05 -15.13
C LEU A 366 -25.05 -0.95 -16.26
N ILE A 367 -24.58 -0.73 -17.49
CA ILE A 367 -24.92 -1.58 -18.65
C ILE A 367 -24.44 -3.01 -18.40
N GLY A 368 -23.21 -3.15 -17.93
CA GLY A 368 -22.62 -4.42 -17.55
C GLY A 368 -23.41 -5.13 -16.46
N ALA A 369 -23.79 -4.41 -15.41
CA ALA A 369 -24.57 -4.94 -14.29
C ALA A 369 -25.95 -5.40 -14.74
N PHE A 370 -26.58 -4.69 -15.67
CA PHE A 370 -27.85 -5.09 -16.26
C PHE A 370 -27.75 -6.46 -16.96
N PHE A 371 -26.78 -6.62 -17.87
CA PHE A 371 -26.60 -7.88 -18.60
C PHE A 371 -26.14 -9.04 -17.71
N LEU A 372 -25.27 -8.76 -16.73
CA LEU A 372 -24.83 -9.78 -15.77
C LEU A 372 -25.95 -10.19 -14.83
N THR A 373 -26.74 -9.24 -14.33
CA THR A 373 -27.93 -9.54 -13.50
C THR A 373 -28.92 -10.40 -14.29
N TRP A 374 -29.15 -10.07 -15.56
CA TRP A 374 -29.99 -10.88 -16.43
C TRP A 374 -29.45 -12.31 -16.57
N GLY A 375 -28.15 -12.46 -16.86
CA GLY A 375 -27.51 -13.78 -17.01
C GLY A 375 -27.53 -14.60 -15.71
N PHE A 376 -27.21 -14.00 -14.56
CA PHE A 376 -27.30 -14.69 -13.27
C PHE A 376 -28.75 -15.03 -12.90
N TYR A 377 -29.72 -14.19 -13.27
CA TYR A 377 -31.14 -14.47 -13.05
C TYR A 377 -31.61 -15.67 -13.87
N SER A 378 -31.17 -15.82 -15.13
CA SER A 378 -31.51 -17.00 -15.93
C SER A 378 -30.95 -18.31 -15.37
N VAL A 379 -29.84 -18.25 -14.63
CA VAL A 379 -29.21 -19.44 -14.02
C VAL A 379 -29.84 -19.77 -12.65
N HIS A 380 -30.02 -18.77 -11.78
CA HIS A 380 -30.42 -19.00 -10.38
C HIS A 380 -31.91 -18.77 -10.09
N GLY A 381 -32.63 -18.04 -10.97
CA GLY A 381 -34.05 -17.71 -10.79
C GLY A 381 -34.36 -16.72 -9.65
N ASN A 382 -33.38 -16.31 -8.85
CA ASN A 382 -33.55 -15.35 -7.75
C ASN A 382 -33.02 -13.96 -8.15
N PHE A 383 -33.91 -12.99 -8.27
CA PHE A 383 -33.56 -11.63 -8.68
C PHE A 383 -32.64 -10.90 -7.69
N ALA A 384 -32.86 -11.05 -6.39
CA ALA A 384 -32.07 -10.34 -5.38
C ALA A 384 -30.61 -10.82 -5.39
N GLN A 385 -30.41 -12.13 -5.46
CA GLN A 385 -29.08 -12.74 -5.58
C GLN A 385 -28.42 -12.38 -6.91
N ALA A 386 -29.19 -12.45 -8.02
CA ALA A 386 -28.68 -12.09 -9.35
C ALA A 386 -28.26 -10.62 -9.44
N LEU A 387 -28.99 -9.71 -8.79
CA LEU A 387 -28.66 -8.29 -8.73
C LEU A 387 -27.36 -8.05 -7.96
N GLU A 388 -27.18 -8.71 -6.82
CA GLU A 388 -25.95 -8.62 -6.03
C GLU A 388 -24.74 -9.14 -6.83
N LEU A 389 -24.85 -10.36 -7.38
CA LEU A 389 -23.79 -10.95 -8.21
C LEU A 389 -23.50 -10.09 -9.44
N GLY A 390 -24.55 -9.60 -10.12
CA GLY A 390 -24.43 -8.81 -11.34
C GLY A 390 -23.76 -7.47 -11.12
N VAL A 391 -24.18 -6.71 -10.10
CA VAL A 391 -23.59 -5.40 -9.78
C VAL A 391 -22.15 -5.55 -9.30
N PHE A 392 -21.89 -6.47 -8.38
CA PHE A 392 -20.53 -6.68 -7.85
C PHE A 392 -19.57 -7.11 -8.96
N THR A 393 -19.97 -8.10 -9.76
CA THR A 393 -19.12 -8.63 -10.84
C THR A 393 -18.90 -7.57 -11.91
N SER A 394 -19.87 -6.71 -12.19
CA SER A 394 -19.72 -5.62 -13.15
C SER A 394 -18.64 -4.63 -12.72
N ILE A 395 -18.75 -4.09 -11.51
CA ILE A 395 -17.76 -3.15 -10.95
C ILE A 395 -16.39 -3.82 -10.84
N SER A 396 -16.34 -5.05 -10.33
CA SER A 396 -15.10 -5.82 -10.22
C SER A 396 -14.45 -6.05 -11.60
N ALA A 397 -15.24 -6.37 -12.63
CA ALA A 397 -14.74 -6.57 -13.99
C ALA A 397 -14.25 -5.29 -14.65
N TYR A 398 -15.02 -4.20 -14.59
CA TYR A 398 -14.61 -2.93 -15.17
C TYR A 398 -13.39 -2.34 -14.43
N CYS A 399 -13.35 -2.45 -13.11
CA CYS A 399 -12.19 -2.04 -12.34
C CYS A 399 -10.98 -2.96 -12.55
N ASN A 400 -11.16 -4.14 -13.14
CA ASN A 400 -10.17 -5.22 -13.29
C ASN A 400 -9.77 -5.89 -11.96
N ALA A 401 -10.63 -5.92 -10.94
CA ALA A 401 -10.30 -6.46 -9.62
C ALA A 401 -10.30 -7.98 -9.52
N GLY A 402 -11.03 -8.71 -10.36
CA GLY A 402 -11.01 -10.18 -10.37
C GLY A 402 -11.65 -10.88 -9.17
N ILE A 403 -12.22 -10.12 -8.25
CA ILE A 403 -12.94 -10.67 -7.09
C ILE A 403 -14.38 -10.98 -7.52
N PHE A 404 -14.84 -12.19 -7.22
CA PHE A 404 -16.22 -12.64 -7.42
C PHE A 404 -16.86 -13.01 -6.08
N PRO A 405 -18.10 -12.58 -5.79
CA PRO A 405 -18.73 -12.82 -4.48
C PRO A 405 -19.53 -14.14 -4.41
N GLY A 406 -19.63 -14.89 -5.50
CA GLY A 406 -20.32 -16.18 -5.52
C GLY A 406 -19.42 -17.36 -5.14
N GLU A 407 -20.05 -18.43 -4.68
CA GLU A 407 -19.38 -19.64 -4.23
C GLU A 407 -18.58 -20.31 -5.37
N ALA A 408 -17.40 -20.83 -5.05
CA ALA A 408 -16.50 -21.51 -5.98
C ALA A 408 -16.05 -20.66 -7.19
N GLY A 409 -16.10 -19.33 -7.09
CA GLY A 409 -15.64 -18.45 -8.16
C GLY A 409 -16.54 -18.51 -9.40
N LEU A 410 -15.95 -18.28 -10.58
CA LEU A 410 -16.70 -18.32 -11.85
C LEU A 410 -16.72 -19.72 -12.48
N SER A 411 -16.11 -20.72 -11.85
CA SER A 411 -16.09 -22.09 -12.36
C SER A 411 -17.45 -22.69 -12.69
N PRO A 412 -18.52 -22.47 -11.89
CA PRO A 412 -19.86 -22.97 -12.23
C PRO A 412 -20.44 -22.41 -13.54
N TYR A 413 -19.90 -21.30 -14.05
CA TYR A 413 -20.41 -20.59 -15.23
C TYR A 413 -19.56 -20.84 -16.50
N MET A 414 -18.71 -21.87 -16.50
CA MET A 414 -17.83 -22.20 -17.63
C MET A 414 -18.57 -22.45 -18.96
N ASN A 415 -19.83 -22.89 -18.91
CA ASN A 415 -20.67 -23.12 -20.10
C ASN A 415 -21.60 -21.91 -20.42
N GLU A 416 -21.58 -20.87 -19.58
CA GLU A 416 -22.42 -19.69 -19.74
C GLU A 416 -21.70 -18.61 -20.55
N GLY A 417 -21.56 -18.85 -21.85
CA GLY A 417 -20.76 -18.01 -22.73
C GLY A 417 -21.16 -16.52 -22.74
N MET A 418 -22.45 -16.20 -22.53
CA MET A 418 -22.91 -14.82 -22.39
C MET A 418 -22.27 -14.13 -21.18
N LEU A 419 -22.26 -14.78 -20.01
CA LEU A 419 -21.68 -14.20 -18.78
C LEU A 419 -20.19 -13.95 -18.97
N LEU A 420 -19.45 -14.95 -19.46
CA LEU A 420 -18.01 -14.85 -19.67
C LEU A 420 -17.65 -13.74 -20.66
N LEU A 421 -18.39 -13.63 -21.78
CA LEU A 421 -18.15 -12.58 -22.77
C LEU A 421 -18.48 -11.18 -22.26
N VAL A 422 -19.55 -11.02 -21.47
CA VAL A 422 -19.88 -9.72 -20.86
C VAL A 422 -18.79 -9.30 -19.87
N ILE A 423 -18.32 -10.22 -19.01
CA ILE A 423 -17.21 -9.94 -18.08
C ILE A 423 -15.94 -9.60 -18.87
N ALA A 424 -15.58 -10.38 -19.90
CA ALA A 424 -14.43 -10.10 -20.75
C ALA A 424 -14.53 -8.72 -21.41
N CYS A 425 -15.70 -8.34 -21.92
CA CYS A 425 -15.93 -7.02 -22.49
C CYS A 425 -15.68 -5.90 -21.47
N GLN A 426 -16.19 -6.06 -20.24
CA GLN A 426 -15.97 -5.08 -19.18
C GLN A 426 -14.49 -4.94 -18.80
N VAL A 427 -13.79 -6.06 -18.64
CA VAL A 427 -12.34 -6.08 -18.38
C VAL A 427 -11.56 -5.38 -19.48
N VAL A 428 -11.91 -5.63 -20.74
CA VAL A 428 -11.26 -4.98 -21.90
C VAL A 428 -11.55 -3.49 -21.93
N LEU A 429 -12.79 -3.08 -21.65
CA LEU A 429 -13.21 -1.68 -21.62
C LEU A 429 -12.60 -0.90 -20.44
N GLY A 430 -12.41 -1.54 -19.29
CA GLY A 430 -11.74 -0.96 -18.12
C GLY A 430 -10.22 -0.86 -18.29
N GLY A 431 -9.61 -1.90 -18.88
CA GLY A 431 -8.19 -1.94 -19.19
C GLY A 431 -7.76 -0.99 -20.32
N VAL A 432 -8.69 -0.55 -21.17
CA VAL A 432 -8.49 0.52 -22.16
C VAL A 432 -8.91 1.85 -21.53
N SER A 433 -8.08 2.88 -21.64
CA SER A 433 -8.42 4.17 -21.03
C SER A 433 -9.74 4.74 -21.55
N PRO A 434 -10.56 5.40 -20.70
CA PRO A 434 -11.76 6.09 -21.13
C PRO A 434 -11.52 7.08 -22.28
N ALA A 435 -10.35 7.73 -22.32
CA ALA A 435 -9.96 8.64 -23.39
C ALA A 435 -9.93 7.98 -24.78
N VAL A 436 -9.46 6.72 -24.87
CA VAL A 436 -9.46 5.95 -26.12
C VAL A 436 -10.88 5.58 -26.52
N THR A 437 -11.71 5.19 -25.56
CA THR A 437 -13.10 4.82 -25.82
C THR A 437 -13.95 6.01 -26.26
N PHE A 438 -13.73 7.19 -25.66
CA PHE A 438 -14.30 8.44 -26.17
C PHE A 438 -13.79 8.77 -27.57
N GLY A 439 -12.50 8.57 -27.84
CA GLY A 439 -11.93 8.72 -29.17
C GLY A 439 -12.65 7.89 -30.24
N LEU A 440 -13.09 6.67 -29.91
CA LEU A 440 -13.90 5.81 -30.78
C LEU A 440 -15.30 6.37 -31.04
N LEU A 441 -15.96 6.92 -30.02
CA LEU A 441 -17.27 7.55 -30.17
C LEU A 441 -17.18 8.84 -31.02
N ASP A 442 -16.11 9.61 -30.83
CA ASP A 442 -15.82 10.84 -31.57
C ASP A 442 -15.37 10.58 -33.02
N MET A 443 -14.93 9.36 -33.37
CA MET A 443 -14.65 8.98 -34.76
C MET A 443 -15.84 9.21 -35.67
N ARG A 444 -17.06 8.99 -35.15
CA ARG A 444 -18.31 9.21 -35.89
C ARG A 444 -18.45 10.67 -36.35
N ARG A 445 -17.75 11.61 -35.68
CA ARG A 445 -17.76 13.05 -35.99
C ARG A 445 -16.48 13.55 -36.66
N LYS A 446 -15.29 13.09 -36.23
CA LYS A 446 -13.97 13.63 -36.63
C LYS A 446 -13.22 12.81 -37.69
N ARG A 447 -13.81 11.72 -38.20
CA ARG A 447 -13.30 10.82 -39.28
C ARG A 447 -11.95 10.10 -39.03
N GLN A 448 -11.12 10.47 -38.04
CA GLN A 448 -9.86 9.76 -37.73
C GLN A 448 -9.61 9.60 -36.22
N LEU A 449 -9.12 8.42 -35.82
CA LEU A 449 -8.63 8.14 -34.46
C LEU A 449 -7.25 8.77 -34.21
N PRO A 450 -7.01 9.30 -32.99
CA PRO A 450 -5.67 9.64 -32.54
C PRO A 450 -4.73 8.43 -32.64
N PHE A 451 -3.45 8.71 -32.91
CA PHE A 451 -2.45 7.66 -33.11
C PHE A 451 -2.26 6.77 -31.87
N ILE A 452 -2.19 7.37 -30.68
CA ILE A 452 -2.04 6.66 -29.41
C ILE A 452 -3.23 5.71 -29.19
N SER A 453 -4.45 6.13 -29.53
CA SER A 453 -5.65 5.29 -29.47
C SER A 453 -5.56 4.09 -30.40
N LYS A 454 -5.06 4.27 -31.63
CA LYS A 454 -4.81 3.15 -32.56
C LYS A 454 -3.78 2.18 -32.00
N LEU A 455 -2.67 2.70 -31.45
CA LEU A 455 -1.62 1.87 -30.85
C LEU A 455 -2.15 1.03 -29.69
N VAL A 456 -2.95 1.62 -28.81
CA VAL A 456 -3.61 0.95 -27.68
C VAL A 456 -4.56 -0.16 -28.16
N LEU A 457 -5.40 0.12 -29.16
CA LEU A 457 -6.34 -0.86 -29.70
C LEU A 457 -5.63 -2.02 -30.40
N TYR A 458 -4.61 -1.74 -31.22
CA TYR A 458 -3.84 -2.79 -31.90
C TYR A 458 -3.05 -3.65 -30.91
N SER A 459 -2.33 -3.04 -29.97
CA SER A 459 -1.58 -3.81 -28.96
C SER A 459 -2.51 -4.66 -28.10
N THR A 460 -3.64 -4.11 -27.66
CA THR A 460 -4.68 -4.84 -26.93
C THR A 460 -5.23 -6.02 -27.74
N GLY A 461 -5.64 -5.78 -28.99
CA GLY A 461 -6.20 -6.83 -29.85
C GLY A 461 -5.20 -7.95 -30.13
N ILE A 462 -3.94 -7.61 -30.41
CA ILE A 462 -2.88 -8.60 -30.63
C ILE A 462 -2.66 -9.45 -29.37
N LEU A 463 -2.55 -8.84 -28.18
CA LEU A 463 -2.37 -9.56 -26.92
C LEU A 463 -3.56 -10.48 -26.61
N LEU A 464 -4.79 -10.01 -26.80
CA LEU A 464 -6.00 -10.81 -26.57
C LEU A 464 -6.05 -12.03 -27.51
N LEU A 465 -5.80 -11.82 -28.80
CA LEU A 465 -5.84 -12.89 -29.80
C LEU A 465 -4.71 -13.90 -29.60
N THR A 466 -3.49 -13.42 -29.34
CA THR A 466 -2.35 -14.30 -29.09
C THR A 466 -2.52 -15.09 -27.79
N GLY A 467 -2.96 -14.45 -26.70
CA GLY A 467 -3.26 -15.14 -25.45
C GLY A 467 -4.35 -16.20 -25.61
N ALA A 468 -5.45 -15.88 -26.30
CA ALA A 468 -6.54 -16.83 -26.53
C ALA A 468 -6.08 -18.00 -27.41
N PHE A 469 -5.32 -17.72 -28.47
CA PHE A 469 -4.75 -18.73 -29.36
C PHE A 469 -3.85 -19.72 -28.60
N PHE A 470 -2.92 -19.22 -27.80
CA PHE A 470 -1.99 -20.09 -27.10
C PHE A 470 -2.62 -20.86 -25.95
N VAL A 471 -3.53 -20.24 -25.19
CA VAL A 471 -4.33 -20.98 -24.19
C VAL A 471 -5.07 -22.11 -24.89
N LEU A 472 -5.75 -21.83 -26.01
CA LEU A 472 -6.47 -22.84 -26.76
C LEU A 472 -5.54 -23.96 -27.28
N LEU A 473 -4.34 -23.60 -27.76
CA LEU A 473 -3.35 -24.53 -28.30
C LEU A 473 -2.80 -25.49 -27.23
N PHE A 474 -2.35 -24.94 -26.10
CA PHE A 474 -1.70 -25.74 -25.06
C PHE A 474 -2.69 -26.48 -24.15
N GLU A 475 -3.88 -25.91 -23.94
CA GLU A 475 -4.87 -26.45 -23.01
C GLU A 475 -6.05 -27.13 -23.68
N TRP A 476 -6.02 -27.36 -25.00
CA TRP A 476 -7.12 -28.01 -25.74
C TRP A 476 -7.59 -29.32 -25.10
N ASN A 477 -6.63 -30.14 -24.65
CA ASN A 477 -6.85 -31.41 -23.97
C ASN A 477 -6.59 -31.34 -22.44
N GLY A 478 -6.17 -30.18 -21.94
CA GLY A 478 -5.90 -29.94 -20.52
C GLY A 478 -7.13 -29.36 -19.83
N ILE A 479 -7.00 -28.14 -19.29
CA ILE A 479 -8.09 -27.48 -18.54
C ILE A 479 -9.35 -27.22 -19.38
N LEU A 480 -9.24 -27.17 -20.71
CA LEU A 480 -10.38 -27.03 -21.62
C LEU A 480 -10.92 -28.38 -22.13
N GLY A 481 -10.27 -29.50 -21.78
CA GLY A 481 -10.51 -30.81 -22.37
C GLY A 481 -11.97 -31.26 -22.36
N HIS A 482 -12.65 -31.02 -21.24
CA HIS A 482 -14.01 -31.46 -20.94
C HIS A 482 -15.12 -30.58 -21.55
N LEU A 483 -14.77 -29.42 -22.12
CA LEU A 483 -15.73 -28.45 -22.67
C LEU A 483 -16.09 -28.74 -24.13
N GLY A 484 -17.27 -28.30 -24.56
CA GLY A 484 -17.66 -28.27 -25.97
C GLY A 484 -16.79 -27.29 -26.77
N ILE A 485 -16.67 -27.48 -28.09
CA ILE A 485 -15.77 -26.67 -28.95
C ILE A 485 -16.03 -25.17 -28.79
N THR A 486 -17.30 -24.75 -28.78
CA THR A 486 -17.68 -23.35 -28.59
C THR A 486 -17.21 -22.82 -27.24
N ASP A 487 -17.43 -23.59 -26.18
CA ASP A 487 -17.06 -23.19 -24.81
C ASP A 487 -15.55 -23.17 -24.62
N LYS A 488 -14.78 -24.04 -25.30
CA LYS A 488 -13.31 -23.96 -25.32
C LYS A 488 -12.83 -22.62 -25.87
N VAL A 489 -13.40 -22.17 -26.98
CA VAL A 489 -13.05 -20.89 -27.60
C VAL A 489 -13.45 -19.71 -26.72
N ILE A 490 -14.64 -19.75 -26.11
CA ILE A 490 -15.09 -18.67 -25.23
C ILE A 490 -14.24 -18.60 -23.97
N ASN A 491 -13.94 -19.74 -23.33
CA ASN A 491 -13.11 -19.80 -22.13
C ASN A 491 -11.66 -19.38 -22.42
N SER A 492 -11.11 -19.69 -23.61
CA SER A 492 -9.76 -19.23 -23.97
C SER A 492 -9.71 -17.71 -24.19
N ILE A 493 -10.74 -17.13 -24.83
CA ILE A 493 -10.89 -15.67 -24.96
C ILE A 493 -11.06 -15.02 -23.59
N PHE A 494 -11.89 -15.61 -22.74
CA PHE A 494 -12.14 -15.12 -21.39
C PHE A 494 -10.88 -15.11 -20.53
N LEU A 495 -10.14 -16.22 -20.50
CA LEU A 495 -8.88 -16.31 -19.78
C LEU A 495 -7.84 -15.34 -20.34
N SER A 496 -7.79 -15.16 -21.66
CA SER A 496 -6.94 -14.15 -22.30
C SER A 496 -7.27 -12.71 -21.88
N ALA A 497 -8.56 -12.36 -21.83
CA ALA A 497 -8.99 -11.08 -21.30
C ALA A 497 -8.61 -10.92 -19.83
N SER A 498 -8.78 -11.99 -19.04
CA SER A 498 -8.46 -12.01 -17.61
C SER A 498 -6.97 -11.84 -17.29
N MET A 499 -6.08 -12.43 -18.12
CA MET A 499 -4.62 -12.26 -18.00
C MET A 499 -4.20 -10.79 -18.10
N ARG A 500 -5.02 -9.92 -18.70
CA ARG A 500 -4.77 -8.47 -18.74
C ARG A 500 -5.26 -7.79 -17.46
N THR A 501 -4.72 -8.27 -16.35
CA THR A 501 -4.84 -7.72 -14.99
C THR A 501 -6.21 -7.81 -14.35
N ALA A 502 -7.05 -8.80 -14.70
CA ALA A 502 -8.42 -8.89 -14.17
C ALA A 502 -8.77 -10.16 -13.40
N GLY A 503 -7.90 -11.17 -13.34
CA GLY A 503 -7.93 -12.15 -12.24
C GLY A 503 -9.04 -13.18 -12.22
N PHE A 504 -10.07 -13.05 -13.04
CA PHE A 504 -11.14 -14.03 -13.13
C PHE A 504 -10.74 -15.32 -13.82
N ASN A 505 -11.12 -16.46 -13.25
CA ASN A 505 -11.01 -17.77 -13.89
C ASN A 505 -12.33 -18.54 -13.82
N ALA A 506 -12.76 -19.06 -14.96
CA ALA A 506 -13.89 -19.98 -15.06
C ALA A 506 -13.44 -21.44 -15.21
N VAL A 507 -12.15 -21.65 -15.47
CA VAL A 507 -11.52 -22.97 -15.57
C VAL A 507 -10.58 -23.18 -14.40
N ASP A 508 -10.40 -24.45 -14.01
CA ASP A 508 -9.49 -24.81 -12.95
C ASP A 508 -8.04 -24.58 -13.38
N LEU A 509 -7.39 -23.57 -12.80
CA LEU A 509 -6.00 -23.25 -13.11
C LEU A 509 -5.01 -24.17 -12.37
N LEU A 510 -5.46 -24.90 -11.34
CA LEU A 510 -4.60 -25.81 -10.56
C LEU A 510 -4.01 -26.91 -11.42
N SER A 511 -4.75 -27.33 -12.45
CA SER A 511 -4.41 -28.38 -13.40
C SER A 511 -3.79 -27.87 -14.71
N MET A 512 -3.48 -26.56 -14.80
CA MET A 512 -2.84 -25.96 -15.98
C MET A 512 -1.45 -26.55 -16.23
N GLY A 513 -1.15 -26.85 -17.50
CA GLY A 513 0.14 -27.33 -17.93
C GLY A 513 1.25 -26.28 -17.76
N VAL A 514 2.47 -26.74 -17.46
CA VAL A 514 3.64 -25.86 -17.26
C VAL A 514 3.87 -24.89 -18.45
N PRO A 515 3.79 -25.31 -19.74
CA PRO A 515 3.98 -24.40 -20.86
C PRO A 515 2.93 -23.28 -20.90
N ALA A 516 1.66 -23.60 -20.62
CA ALA A 516 0.59 -22.63 -20.55
C ALA A 516 0.81 -21.65 -19.40
N ALA A 517 1.15 -22.15 -18.20
CA ALA A 517 1.45 -21.31 -17.03
C ALA A 517 2.63 -20.35 -17.29
N MET A 518 3.69 -20.80 -17.96
CA MET A 518 4.83 -19.95 -18.34
C MET A 518 4.42 -18.82 -19.28
N LEU A 519 3.62 -19.13 -20.30
CA LEU A 519 3.12 -18.12 -21.22
C LEU A 519 2.17 -17.15 -20.52
N THR A 520 1.29 -17.67 -19.67
CA THR A 520 0.38 -16.88 -18.85
C THR A 520 1.15 -15.87 -18.01
N MET A 521 2.24 -16.26 -17.34
CA MET A 521 3.11 -15.32 -16.61
C MET A 521 3.66 -14.21 -17.52
N ALA A 522 4.14 -14.56 -18.73
CA ALA A 522 4.68 -13.57 -19.67
C ALA A 522 3.62 -12.58 -20.16
N LEU A 523 2.40 -13.06 -20.41
CA LEU A 523 1.28 -12.22 -20.84
C LEU A 523 0.74 -11.34 -19.71
N MET A 524 0.65 -11.87 -18.49
CA MET A 524 0.25 -11.12 -17.29
C MET A 524 1.15 -9.93 -16.99
N PHE A 525 2.45 -10.09 -17.26
CA PHE A 525 3.43 -9.03 -17.04
C PHE A 525 3.14 -7.79 -17.91
N ILE A 526 2.55 -8.00 -19.09
CA ILE A 526 2.05 -6.95 -19.98
C ILE A 526 0.56 -6.71 -19.64
N GLY A 527 0.31 -5.71 -18.82
CA GLY A 527 -1.03 -5.38 -18.35
C GLY A 527 -1.84 -4.56 -19.35
N GLY A 528 -2.62 -3.61 -18.84
CA GLY A 528 -3.50 -2.77 -19.67
C GLY A 528 -2.83 -1.49 -20.17
N SER A 529 -3.66 -0.59 -20.69
CA SER A 529 -3.18 0.63 -21.34
C SER A 529 -3.03 1.79 -20.35
N PRO A 530 -2.17 2.79 -20.63
CA PRO A 530 -2.06 3.98 -19.80
C PRO A 530 -3.42 4.67 -19.67
N GLY A 531 -3.79 5.12 -18.46
CA GLY A 531 -5.09 5.73 -18.19
C GLY A 531 -6.26 4.77 -18.07
N GLY A 532 -6.05 3.46 -18.17
CA GLY A 532 -7.02 2.43 -17.79
C GLY A 532 -6.89 2.00 -16.32
N THR A 533 -7.77 1.10 -15.88
CA THR A 533 -7.83 0.59 -14.50
C THR A 533 -6.77 -0.48 -14.22
N ALA A 534 -6.35 -1.21 -15.26
CA ALA A 534 -5.36 -2.27 -15.27
C ALA A 534 -3.96 -1.88 -14.75
N GLY A 535 -3.28 -2.77 -14.04
CA GLY A 535 -1.88 -2.62 -13.59
C GLY A 535 -0.83 -3.12 -14.59
N GLY A 536 0.30 -3.61 -14.07
CA GLY A 536 1.40 -4.19 -14.84
C GLY A 536 2.19 -3.23 -15.73
N ILE A 537 3.07 -3.78 -16.57
CA ILE A 537 3.75 -3.00 -17.61
C ILE A 537 2.73 -2.63 -18.67
N LYS A 538 2.61 -1.34 -18.95
CA LYS A 538 1.59 -0.86 -19.89
C LYS A 538 1.81 -1.38 -21.30
N THR A 539 0.71 -1.61 -22.03
CA THR A 539 0.74 -2.07 -23.43
C THR A 539 1.58 -1.16 -24.34
N THR A 540 1.55 0.15 -24.11
CA THR A 540 2.35 1.13 -24.86
C THR A 540 3.84 1.02 -24.54
N THR A 541 4.21 0.75 -23.28
CA THR A 541 5.59 0.50 -22.87
C THR A 541 6.14 -0.73 -23.59
N ALA A 542 5.39 -1.83 -23.59
CA ALA A 542 5.75 -3.04 -24.31
C ALA A 542 5.87 -2.78 -25.83
N ALA A 543 4.92 -2.05 -26.42
CA ALA A 543 4.97 -1.69 -27.84
C ALA A 543 6.23 -0.87 -28.18
N VAL A 544 6.54 0.18 -27.41
CA VAL A 544 7.72 1.02 -27.64
C VAL A 544 9.01 0.19 -27.57
N LEU A 545 9.13 -0.71 -26.61
CA LEU A 545 10.31 -1.59 -26.48
C LEU A 545 10.42 -2.59 -27.65
N LEU A 546 9.30 -3.14 -28.13
CA LEU A 546 9.29 -4.00 -29.32
C LEU A 546 9.71 -3.24 -30.58
N PHE A 547 9.24 -2.00 -30.77
CA PHE A 547 9.66 -1.17 -31.89
C PHE A 547 11.11 -0.70 -31.76
N ALA A 548 11.60 -0.44 -30.54
CA ALA A 548 13.01 -0.15 -30.29
C ALA A 548 13.91 -1.34 -30.63
N PHE A 549 13.51 -2.54 -30.23
CA PHE A 549 14.21 -3.79 -30.59
C PHE A 549 14.25 -3.99 -32.10
N ARG A 550 13.11 -3.79 -32.79
CA ARG A 550 13.04 -3.85 -34.25
C ARG A 550 13.94 -2.81 -34.93
N ALA A 551 13.97 -1.57 -34.44
CA ALA A 551 14.82 -0.52 -34.97
C ALA A 551 16.31 -0.88 -34.81
N ALA A 552 16.69 -1.43 -33.65
CA ALA A 552 18.05 -1.92 -33.41
C ALA A 552 18.45 -3.04 -34.38
N LEU A 553 17.58 -4.03 -34.62
CA LEU A 553 17.82 -5.10 -35.60
C LEU A 553 17.98 -4.58 -37.04
N ARG A 554 17.42 -3.41 -37.35
CA ARG A 554 17.51 -2.77 -38.67
C ARG A 554 18.61 -1.71 -38.75
N ASN A 555 19.37 -1.51 -37.68
CA ASN A 555 20.33 -0.40 -37.54
C ASN A 555 19.71 0.98 -37.83
N GLU A 556 18.45 1.16 -37.43
CA GLU A 556 17.77 2.46 -37.50
C GLU A 556 18.08 3.26 -36.23
N GLU A 557 18.67 4.47 -36.35
CA GLU A 557 18.83 5.41 -35.22
C GLU A 557 17.47 5.88 -34.65
N GLN A 558 16.46 5.73 -35.49
CA GLN A 558 15.08 6.15 -35.44
C GLN A 558 14.09 5.16 -34.83
N VAL A 559 13.59 5.27 -33.59
CA VAL A 559 12.39 4.47 -33.24
C VAL A 559 11.15 5.13 -33.87
N VAL A 560 10.59 4.51 -34.91
CA VAL A 560 9.43 5.02 -35.67
C VAL A 560 8.25 4.05 -35.60
N ILE A 561 7.06 4.57 -35.27
CA ILE A 561 5.79 3.81 -35.23
C ILE A 561 4.75 4.52 -36.06
N GLY A 562 4.20 3.86 -37.09
CA GLY A 562 3.13 4.40 -37.96
C GLY A 562 3.37 5.83 -38.47
N SER A 563 4.61 6.09 -38.89
CA SER A 563 5.10 7.39 -39.38
C SER A 563 5.28 8.50 -38.32
N ARG A 564 5.41 8.12 -37.05
CA ARG A 564 5.73 9.03 -35.93
C ARG A 564 7.03 8.59 -35.26
N ARG A 565 7.92 9.54 -34.94
CA ARG A 565 9.16 9.28 -34.20
C ARG A 565 8.88 9.26 -32.70
N VAL A 566 9.37 8.24 -32.01
CA VAL A 566 9.33 8.16 -30.54
C VAL A 566 10.54 8.90 -29.97
N SER A 567 10.33 9.71 -28.92
CA SER A 567 11.42 10.42 -28.26
C SER A 567 12.34 9.44 -27.53
N HIS A 568 13.64 9.77 -27.51
CA HIS A 568 14.65 8.96 -26.80
C HIS A 568 14.36 8.87 -25.29
N SER A 569 13.82 9.94 -24.70
CA SER A 569 13.40 9.96 -23.29
C SER A 569 12.31 8.92 -22.99
N SER A 570 11.35 8.73 -23.89
CA SER A 570 10.28 7.74 -23.73
C SER A 570 10.81 6.31 -23.84
N VAL A 571 11.79 6.06 -24.73
CA VAL A 571 12.44 4.74 -24.84
C VAL A 571 13.21 4.41 -23.56
N LEU A 572 14.02 5.35 -23.05
CA LEU A 572 14.74 5.17 -21.78
C LEU A 572 13.79 4.99 -20.60
N HIS A 573 12.70 5.75 -20.55
CA HIS A 573 11.70 5.60 -19.51
C HIS A 573 11.03 4.21 -19.56
N ALA A 574 10.65 3.75 -20.75
CA ALA A 574 10.10 2.42 -20.95
C ALA A 574 11.06 1.31 -20.50
N LEU A 575 12.35 1.45 -20.82
CA LEU A 575 13.39 0.53 -20.39
C LEU A 575 13.56 0.55 -18.85
N ALA A 576 13.56 1.73 -18.24
CA ALA A 576 13.66 1.87 -16.78
C ALA A 576 12.47 1.22 -16.05
N VAL A 577 11.25 1.33 -16.59
CA VAL A 577 10.07 0.63 -16.06
C VAL A 577 10.24 -0.88 -16.16
N LEU A 578 10.69 -1.41 -17.31
CA LEU A 578 10.92 -2.84 -17.48
C LEU A 578 11.98 -3.39 -16.52
N VAL A 579 13.15 -2.74 -16.47
CA VAL A 579 14.27 -3.19 -15.62
C VAL A 579 13.88 -3.13 -14.14
N SER A 580 13.23 -2.05 -13.70
CA SER A 580 12.76 -1.93 -12.31
C SER A 580 11.75 -3.02 -11.94
N ALA A 581 10.81 -3.34 -12.84
CA ALA A 581 9.84 -4.42 -12.63
C ALA A 581 10.53 -5.78 -12.49
N ILE A 582 11.50 -6.10 -13.35
CA ILE A 582 12.26 -7.36 -13.29
C ILE A 582 13.09 -7.45 -12.00
N CYS A 583 13.77 -6.37 -11.60
CA CYS A 583 14.54 -6.36 -10.35
C CYS A 583 13.65 -6.60 -9.13
N VAL A 584 12.50 -5.93 -9.05
CA VAL A 584 11.54 -6.12 -7.96
C VAL A 584 10.99 -7.54 -7.97
N LEU A 585 10.60 -8.06 -9.13
CA LEU A 585 10.10 -9.43 -9.26
C LEU A 585 11.14 -10.45 -8.78
N PHE A 586 12.40 -10.29 -9.19
CA PHE A 586 13.48 -11.18 -8.76
C PHE A 586 13.64 -11.22 -7.24
N VAL A 587 13.61 -10.06 -6.58
CA VAL A 587 13.69 -9.97 -5.11
C VAL A 587 12.47 -10.64 -4.46
N LEU A 588 11.26 -10.40 -4.97
CA LEU A 588 10.04 -11.01 -4.44
C LEU A 588 10.08 -12.54 -4.54
N VAL A 589 10.46 -13.08 -5.70
CA VAL A 589 10.57 -14.53 -5.91
C VAL A 589 11.64 -15.13 -5.00
N LEU A 590 12.79 -14.46 -4.86
CA LEU A 590 13.86 -14.92 -3.96
C LEU A 590 13.38 -15.00 -2.51
N LEU A 591 12.65 -13.98 -2.03
CA LEU A 591 12.09 -13.96 -0.67
C LEU A 591 11.04 -15.06 -0.48
N LEU A 592 10.15 -15.26 -1.44
CA LEU A 592 9.11 -16.29 -1.37
C LEU A 592 9.71 -17.70 -1.37
N VAL A 593 10.63 -18.00 -2.28
CA VAL A 593 11.28 -19.32 -2.35
C VAL A 593 12.12 -19.60 -1.11
N SER A 594 12.67 -18.57 -0.47
CA SER A 594 13.46 -18.73 0.77
C SER A 594 12.60 -18.91 2.03
N THR A 595 11.32 -18.53 1.99
CA THR A 595 10.44 -18.51 3.18
C THR A 595 9.31 -19.54 3.12
N GLN A 596 8.86 -19.92 1.92
CA GLN A 596 7.72 -20.81 1.72
C GLN A 596 8.17 -22.19 1.23
N ASP A 597 7.65 -23.25 1.83
CA ASP A 597 7.88 -24.64 1.40
C ASP A 597 6.89 -25.04 0.29
N ILE A 598 6.93 -24.33 -0.83
CA ILE A 598 6.04 -24.49 -1.99
C ILE A 598 6.91 -24.52 -3.26
N SER A 599 6.43 -25.19 -4.32
CA SER A 599 7.19 -25.28 -5.56
C SER A 599 7.54 -23.89 -6.15
N PRO A 600 8.80 -23.67 -6.58
CA PRO A 600 9.24 -22.36 -7.08
C PRO A 600 8.43 -21.84 -8.26
N GLY A 601 7.93 -22.75 -9.11
CA GLY A 601 7.08 -22.38 -10.25
C GLY A 601 5.77 -21.73 -9.83
N LYS A 602 5.09 -22.27 -8.81
CA LYS A 602 3.85 -21.69 -8.28
C LYS A 602 4.11 -20.37 -7.56
N LEU A 603 5.18 -20.29 -6.78
CA LEU A 603 5.58 -19.03 -6.11
C LEU A 603 5.92 -17.93 -7.11
N THR A 604 6.58 -18.29 -8.22
CA THR A 604 6.90 -17.34 -9.30
C THR A 604 5.63 -16.85 -9.99
N PHE A 605 4.68 -17.76 -10.27
CA PHE A 605 3.38 -17.40 -10.83
C PHE A 605 2.65 -16.39 -9.94
N GLU A 606 2.62 -16.64 -8.62
CA GLU A 606 1.97 -15.76 -7.65
C GLU A 606 2.66 -14.41 -7.52
N ALA A 607 3.99 -14.38 -7.54
CA ALA A 607 4.76 -13.14 -7.52
C ALA A 607 4.50 -12.28 -8.78
N VAL A 608 4.45 -12.92 -9.96
CA VAL A 608 4.14 -12.25 -11.23
C VAL A 608 2.71 -11.70 -11.22
N SER A 609 1.76 -12.52 -10.77
CA SER A 609 0.35 -12.15 -10.64
C SER A 609 0.17 -10.98 -9.67
N ALA A 610 0.78 -11.04 -8.49
CA ALA A 610 0.71 -9.97 -7.49
C ALA A 610 1.37 -8.67 -7.97
N LEU A 611 2.61 -8.74 -8.49
CA LEU A 611 3.34 -7.56 -8.97
C LEU A 611 2.68 -6.91 -10.19
N SER A 612 2.05 -7.70 -11.05
CA SER A 612 1.34 -7.18 -12.23
C SER A 612 -0.12 -6.84 -11.93
N THR A 613 -0.56 -7.04 -10.68
CA THR A 613 -1.94 -6.89 -10.19
C THR A 613 -2.95 -7.65 -11.04
N VAL A 614 -2.69 -8.94 -11.30
CA VAL A 614 -3.58 -9.79 -12.10
C VAL A 614 -4.61 -10.53 -11.27
N GLY A 615 -4.21 -11.25 -10.22
CA GLY A 615 -5.17 -11.96 -9.37
C GLY A 615 -5.45 -13.39 -9.74
N LEU A 616 -4.88 -13.90 -10.84
CA LEU A 616 -4.93 -15.34 -11.10
C LEU A 616 -3.96 -16.05 -10.16
N SER A 617 -4.37 -17.23 -9.69
CA SER A 617 -3.61 -18.04 -8.75
C SER A 617 -3.55 -19.49 -9.23
N LEU A 618 -2.44 -20.18 -8.90
CA LEU A 618 -2.36 -21.65 -8.95
C LEU A 618 -2.76 -22.28 -7.61
N GLY A 619 -3.61 -21.59 -6.85
CA GLY A 619 -4.26 -22.03 -5.61
C GLY A 619 -3.33 -22.13 -4.40
N ILE A 620 -2.32 -21.25 -4.34
CA ILE A 620 -1.39 -21.20 -3.21
C ILE A 620 -1.63 -20.00 -2.29
N THR A 621 -2.44 -19.03 -2.69
CA THR A 621 -2.68 -17.78 -1.93
C THR A 621 -3.14 -18.04 -0.50
N GLU A 622 -4.09 -18.98 -0.35
CA GLU A 622 -4.65 -19.35 0.96
C GLU A 622 -3.65 -20.11 1.84
N SER A 623 -2.72 -20.85 1.23
CA SER A 623 -1.73 -21.69 1.94
C SER A 623 -0.43 -20.96 2.31
N LEU A 624 -0.28 -19.69 1.92
CA LEU A 624 0.86 -18.87 2.32
C LEU A 624 0.85 -18.63 3.83
N ASP A 625 2.02 -18.68 4.44
CA ASP A 625 2.18 -18.27 5.83
C ASP A 625 2.06 -16.73 5.98
N VAL A 626 2.19 -16.23 7.21
CA VAL A 626 2.11 -14.79 7.48
C VAL A 626 3.17 -13.99 6.72
N ILE A 627 4.38 -14.53 6.58
CA ILE A 627 5.49 -13.86 5.88
C ILE A 627 5.21 -13.80 4.37
N GLY A 628 4.77 -14.91 3.78
CA GLY A 628 4.38 -15.00 2.38
C GLY A 628 3.23 -14.04 2.05
N LYS A 629 2.21 -13.96 2.92
CA LYS A 629 1.12 -12.99 2.80
C LYS A 629 1.63 -11.55 2.83
N ILE A 630 2.57 -11.20 3.71
CA ILE A 630 3.19 -9.86 3.75
C ILE A 630 3.97 -9.57 2.46
N ILE A 631 4.75 -10.52 1.95
CA ILE A 631 5.52 -10.35 0.71
C ILE A 631 4.58 -10.07 -0.48
N ILE A 632 3.49 -10.84 -0.59
CA ILE A 632 2.49 -10.65 -1.64
C ILE A 632 1.73 -9.32 -1.48
N ILE A 633 1.40 -8.89 -0.25
CA ILE A 633 0.84 -7.55 0.02
C ILE A 633 1.77 -6.45 -0.52
N ILE A 634 3.08 -6.56 -0.27
CA ILE A 634 4.06 -5.60 -0.79
C ILE A 634 4.12 -5.66 -2.32
N ALA A 635 4.09 -6.86 -2.91
CA ALA A 635 4.09 -7.05 -4.36
C ALA A 635 2.90 -6.34 -5.04
N MET A 636 1.67 -6.55 -4.53
CA MET A 636 0.46 -5.90 -5.01
C MET A 636 0.56 -4.38 -4.94
N PHE A 637 1.04 -3.87 -3.79
CA PHE A 637 1.18 -2.43 -3.57
C PHE A 637 2.21 -1.79 -4.51
N VAL A 638 3.39 -2.39 -4.66
CA VAL A 638 4.44 -1.91 -5.58
C VAL A 638 3.97 -2.01 -7.03
N GLY A 639 3.27 -3.09 -7.38
CA GLY A 639 2.65 -3.27 -8.69
C GLY A 639 1.70 -2.12 -9.05
N ARG A 640 0.82 -1.75 -8.10
CA ARG A 640 -0.16 -0.67 -8.31
C ARG A 640 0.47 0.71 -8.43
N ILE A 641 1.47 1.02 -7.61
CA ILE A 641 2.16 2.32 -7.61
C ILE A 641 3.13 2.46 -8.79
N GLY A 642 3.59 1.33 -9.33
CA GLY A 642 4.59 1.25 -10.37
C GLY A 642 6.00 1.10 -9.77
N PRO A 643 6.77 0.09 -10.21
CA PRO A 643 8.08 -0.23 -9.63
C PRO A 643 9.09 0.91 -9.80
N LEU A 644 9.04 1.66 -10.90
CA LEU A 644 9.91 2.82 -11.11
C LEU A 644 9.67 3.93 -10.08
N THR A 645 8.44 4.13 -9.64
CA THR A 645 8.08 5.13 -8.62
C THR A 645 8.79 4.82 -7.30
N LEU A 646 8.96 3.54 -6.94
CA LEU A 646 9.70 3.11 -5.75
C LEU A 646 11.16 3.57 -5.81
N PHE A 647 11.84 3.37 -6.94
CA PHE A 647 13.23 3.81 -7.12
C PHE A 647 13.35 5.34 -7.12
N LEU A 648 12.38 6.05 -7.70
CA LEU A 648 12.37 7.52 -7.68
C LEU A 648 12.16 8.07 -6.26
N LEU A 649 11.43 7.38 -5.39
CA LEU A 649 11.27 7.76 -3.98
C LEU A 649 12.56 7.65 -3.18
N LEU A 650 13.41 6.68 -3.55
CA LEU A 650 14.72 6.46 -2.95
C LEU A 650 15.81 7.38 -3.54
N SER A 651 15.54 8.03 -4.67
CA SER A 651 16.48 8.90 -5.38
C SER A 651 16.37 10.36 -4.93
N ASP A 652 17.43 10.90 -4.32
CA ASP A 652 17.55 12.33 -4.02
C ASP A 652 17.96 13.12 -5.27
N ARG A 653 17.01 13.41 -6.16
CA ARG A 653 17.29 14.27 -7.33
C ARG A 653 17.55 15.71 -6.89
N HIS A 654 18.81 16.15 -7.05
CA HIS A 654 19.16 17.56 -7.13
C HIS A 654 19.16 17.97 -8.61
N PRO A 655 18.29 18.90 -9.05
CA PRO A 655 18.36 19.45 -10.41
C PRO A 655 19.57 20.37 -10.52
N GLY A 656 20.76 19.79 -10.65
CA GLY A 656 21.98 20.48 -11.02
C GLY A 656 22.23 20.31 -12.52
N LYS A 657 22.66 21.37 -13.21
CA LYS A 657 23.26 21.25 -14.54
C LYS A 657 24.48 20.35 -14.43
N THR A 658 24.35 19.07 -14.80
CA THR A 658 25.50 18.17 -14.92
C THR A 658 26.36 18.66 -16.08
N PRO A 659 27.67 18.88 -15.89
CA PRO A 659 28.57 19.19 -17.00
C PRO A 659 28.54 18.03 -18.01
N GLY A 660 28.62 18.36 -19.31
CA GLY A 660 28.70 17.35 -20.36
C GLY A 660 30.00 16.56 -20.23
N TYR A 661 29.90 15.25 -20.11
CA TYR A 661 31.05 14.36 -20.09
C TYR A 661 31.45 13.97 -21.52
N PRO A 662 32.73 13.66 -21.79
CA PRO A 662 33.17 13.18 -23.10
C PRO A 662 32.43 11.87 -23.46
N ARG A 663 32.06 11.74 -24.73
CA ARG A 663 31.45 10.51 -25.26
C ARG A 663 32.51 9.43 -25.30
N ILE A 664 32.19 8.26 -24.76
CA ILE A 664 32.99 7.04 -24.91
C ILE A 664 32.09 5.97 -25.51
N ASP A 665 32.57 5.31 -26.55
CA ASP A 665 31.87 4.17 -27.13
C ASP A 665 32.31 2.92 -26.37
N ILE A 666 31.39 2.34 -25.60
CA ILE A 666 31.61 1.10 -24.85
C ILE A 666 31.23 -0.05 -25.79
N PRO A 667 32.12 -1.01 -26.04
CA PRO A 667 31.76 -2.20 -26.81
C PRO A 667 30.66 -2.96 -26.04
N LEU A 668 29.50 -3.09 -26.67
CA LEU A 668 28.40 -3.95 -26.26
C LEU A 668 28.36 -5.14 -27.24
N GLY A 669 28.00 -6.32 -26.73
CA GLY A 669 28.10 -7.60 -27.46
C GLY A 669 27.15 -7.76 -28.65
#